data_AF-A0A9P5X2J6-F1
#
_entry.id   AF-A0A9P5X2J6-F1
#
_cell.length_a   1.000
_cell.length_b   1.000
_cell.length_c   1.000
_cell.angle_alpha   90.00
_cell.angle_beta   90.00
_cell.angle_gamma   90.00
#
_symmetry.space_group_name_H-M   'P 1'
#
loop_
_entity.id
_entity.type
_entity.pdbx_description
1 polymer ?
#
loop_
_entity_poly.entity_id
_entity_poly.type
_entity_poly.pdbx_seq_one_letter_code
_entity_poly.pdbx_strand_id
1 'polypeptide(L)'
;MSTLFNTPRYKPESATSDGHRLTDTRIAIATEVDREMLTYLPFVPTAEDIDGCVQLLRDNGLLVAGNNGGLRWKDFPKPPSQLSGTEKVVFSPLKAIADVISEYSFTGDTPGRVETPHVKYRDCPDANVHSELRGATFKIDGCFELDKAGGIAKHGVKLAAPNIAVSAEFKKREEDWVDNRQKLVSAASHIMNDDPRRVFVFGFTIEDDKMALWYFSRSHSTKSKDFNFIRDYKQFISVFLSFIFADKAALGYDPMVHRSVTGGIAYTYQIPVDGVTRYFKSTGTLSSYRSLGITGRMTRVWKAIEVSSPRGHPIDGKKEVALKDVWLEDDATPEKAIQDSIFAEVKKQRDLRDNKEPSRLDLVTQWETNVDFEKVTKGDEYQKYFVKIAGDYQGVMTKIKPQDATPTTGLFFSNRPRDGGFRTHRIPGSDSTRDRGDVTRPMEPTVTQDRSTAPRSYRPKRRYIVVYSEICTALHDAVNLKTTFKALSDALIGWLHRDVSTGNILIFVDGETVTGKLSDLEYAKEFGSAAAHSDPKTGTPYFMALELLIGARHRTPKPPDLDDTFFVEAAAGDTAMWEQLDEPESAAGDTQNVVCNFQHDLESIFWIALWILLARVNYELSQVYAKLIFVNEIRATSERINILGPHIYLRKMLSQNLHPSLKSFTRVLASLAAALFNAYLTRDQENKVLEIDAYASVYPSVVNIFSVLTLVASKADEHKDFPGLIDLHTNKSIQNTNPTDSSPVADLQVGPSSTTSVSTRGSPEAVTLTTPVSAHKLPEAISPTNPTFLVGSSGATSLDQAPLSERSKRRQDESEDQELPPSKRFHLPPPEHVLRQ
;
A
#
# COMPACT_ATOMS: atom_id res chain seq x y z
N MET A 1 29.51 -11.29 -38.05
CA MET A 1 28.49 -10.58 -38.84
C MET A 1 28.13 -9.32 -38.10
N SER A 2 28.63 -8.17 -38.56
CA SER A 2 28.24 -6.85 -38.06
C SER A 2 27.03 -6.32 -38.85
N THR A 3 26.41 -5.24 -38.36
CA THR A 3 25.26 -4.51 -38.93
C THR A 3 23.96 -5.29 -39.10
N LEU A 4 23.03 -5.14 -38.14
CA LEU A 4 21.55 -5.04 -38.32
C LEU A 4 20.79 -4.91 -36.98
N PHE A 5 21.17 -3.97 -36.11
CA PHE A 5 20.33 -3.51 -34.99
C PHE A 5 20.48 -2.00 -34.82
N ASN A 6 19.50 -1.25 -35.34
CA ASN A 6 19.46 0.20 -35.23
C ASN A 6 18.04 0.63 -34.79
N THR A 7 17.76 0.51 -33.50
CA THR A 7 16.67 1.25 -32.84
C THR A 7 17.22 2.58 -32.34
N PRO A 8 16.48 3.70 -32.47
CA PRO A 8 17.02 5.02 -32.16
C PRO A 8 17.22 5.20 -30.65
N ARG A 9 18.46 5.01 -30.18
CA ARG A 9 18.89 5.49 -28.86
C ARG A 9 18.97 7.01 -28.92
N TYR A 10 18.10 7.69 -28.18
CA TYR A 10 18.26 9.13 -27.91
C TYR A 10 19.53 9.34 -27.08
N LYS A 11 20.63 9.72 -27.73
CA LYS A 11 21.82 10.24 -27.05
C LYS A 11 21.58 11.72 -26.76
N PRO A 12 21.86 12.22 -25.54
CA PRO A 12 21.96 13.66 -25.34
C PRO A 12 23.14 14.19 -26.14
N GLU A 13 22.90 15.18 -27.00
CA GLU A 13 23.97 15.82 -27.75
C GLU A 13 24.86 16.64 -26.81
N SER A 14 26.17 16.39 -26.90
CA SER A 14 27.19 17.18 -26.23
C SER A 14 27.24 18.58 -26.85
N ALA A 15 27.08 19.62 -26.02
CA ALA A 15 27.14 21.01 -26.46
C ALA A 15 28.49 21.31 -27.15
N THR A 16 28.45 21.53 -28.46
CA THR A 16 29.52 22.19 -29.21
C THR A 16 29.10 23.62 -29.50
N SER A 17 30.04 24.54 -29.33
CA SER A 17 29.80 25.97 -29.45
C SER A 17 29.66 26.39 -30.92
N ASP A 18 28.55 27.04 -31.27
CA ASP A 18 28.59 28.24 -32.10
C ASP A 18 27.39 29.14 -31.79
N GLY A 19 27.67 30.44 -31.62
CA GLY A 19 26.74 31.36 -30.94
C GLY A 19 26.00 32.28 -31.90
N HIS A 20 24.66 32.19 -31.93
CA HIS A 20 23.80 33.24 -32.49
C HIS A 20 22.52 33.45 -31.66
N ARG A 21 22.53 34.50 -30.81
CA ARG A 21 21.40 35.40 -30.45
C ARG A 21 20.00 34.79 -30.14
N LEU A 22 19.91 33.57 -29.60
CA LEU A 22 18.65 32.94 -29.17
C LEU A 22 18.50 32.79 -27.64
N THR A 23 19.45 33.31 -26.87
CA THR A 23 19.50 33.18 -25.40
C THR A 23 18.84 34.34 -24.67
N ASP A 24 19.02 35.58 -25.13
CA ASP A 24 18.81 36.75 -24.28
C ASP A 24 17.32 37.03 -24.02
N THR A 25 16.45 36.80 -25.02
CA THR A 25 14.99 36.85 -24.86
C THR A 25 14.49 35.73 -23.94
N ARG A 26 15.08 34.51 -24.04
CA ARG A 26 14.78 33.41 -23.12
C ARG A 26 15.24 33.71 -21.70
N ILE A 27 16.38 34.38 -21.51
CA ILE A 27 16.91 34.78 -20.21
C ILE A 27 16.05 35.90 -19.60
N ALA A 28 15.61 36.89 -20.40
CA ALA A 28 14.68 37.93 -19.94
C ALA A 28 13.35 37.32 -19.45
N ILE A 29 12.72 36.46 -20.26
CA ILE A 29 11.51 35.73 -19.87
C ILE A 29 11.76 34.82 -18.64
N ALA A 30 12.93 34.16 -18.55
CA ALA A 30 13.33 33.34 -17.40
C ALA A 30 13.85 34.14 -16.18
N THR A 31 13.78 35.47 -16.23
CA THR A 31 13.98 36.36 -15.07
C THR A 31 12.62 36.83 -14.53
N GLU A 32 11.58 36.85 -15.37
CA GLU A 32 10.22 37.27 -15.03
C GLU A 32 9.31 36.07 -14.67
N VAL A 33 9.48 34.93 -15.33
CA VAL A 33 8.89 33.64 -14.93
C VAL A 33 9.92 32.86 -14.12
N ASP A 34 9.54 32.48 -12.89
CA ASP A 34 10.36 31.69 -11.97
C ASP A 34 10.99 30.46 -12.68
N ARG A 35 12.33 30.43 -12.75
CA ARG A 35 13.11 29.47 -13.57
C ARG A 35 12.75 28.02 -13.26
N GLU A 36 12.43 27.73 -12.00
CA GLU A 36 11.96 26.43 -11.51
C GLU A 36 10.70 25.94 -12.27
N MET A 37 9.75 26.84 -12.57
CA MET A 37 8.46 26.49 -13.17
C MET A 37 8.51 26.33 -14.70
N LEU A 38 9.50 26.90 -15.38
CA LEU A 38 9.73 26.65 -16.82
C LEU A 38 9.97 25.16 -17.11
N THR A 39 10.51 24.41 -16.13
CA THR A 39 10.69 22.96 -16.18
C THR A 39 9.35 22.20 -16.19
N TYR A 40 8.31 22.79 -15.59
CA TYR A 40 7.04 22.12 -15.33
C TYR A 40 5.92 22.51 -16.27
N LEU A 41 5.83 23.77 -16.73
CA LEU A 41 4.76 24.23 -17.61
C LEU A 41 4.59 23.31 -18.84
N PRO A 42 3.34 23.13 -19.35
CA PRO A 42 3.08 22.31 -20.55
C PRO A 42 3.90 22.72 -21.77
N PHE A 43 3.96 24.03 -22.03
CA PHE A 43 4.87 24.70 -22.95
C PHE A 43 5.11 26.14 -22.44
N VAL A 44 5.99 26.90 -23.09
CA VAL A 44 6.26 28.30 -22.74
C VAL A 44 5.92 29.18 -23.95
N PRO A 45 4.90 30.05 -23.88
CA PRO A 45 4.59 31.03 -24.93
C PRO A 45 5.77 31.96 -25.21
N THR A 46 5.90 32.42 -26.46
CA THR A 46 6.89 33.43 -26.83
C THR A 46 6.48 34.82 -26.34
N ALA A 47 7.41 35.78 -26.34
CA ALA A 47 7.07 37.18 -26.06
C ALA A 47 6.03 37.74 -27.04
N GLU A 48 6.12 37.34 -28.32
CA GLU A 48 5.17 37.72 -29.38
C GLU A 48 3.77 37.13 -29.11
N ASP A 49 3.68 35.88 -28.64
CA ASP A 49 2.41 35.26 -28.26
C ASP A 49 1.76 36.00 -27.07
N ILE A 50 2.57 36.34 -26.06
CA ILE A 50 2.10 37.06 -24.87
C ILE A 50 1.63 38.47 -25.24
N ASP A 51 2.40 39.21 -26.04
CA ASP A 51 2.04 40.58 -26.44
C ASP A 51 0.83 40.60 -27.40
N GLY A 52 0.71 39.62 -28.29
CA GLY A 52 -0.50 39.40 -29.09
C GLY A 52 -1.74 39.12 -28.24
N CYS A 53 -1.61 38.27 -27.21
CA CYS A 53 -2.69 37.98 -26.28
C CYS A 53 -3.02 39.18 -25.35
N VAL A 54 -2.03 39.98 -24.96
CA VAL A 54 -2.24 41.27 -24.27
C VAL A 54 -3.08 42.20 -25.14
N GLN A 55 -2.79 42.28 -26.44
CA GLN A 55 -3.58 43.11 -27.35
C GLN A 55 -5.03 42.60 -27.48
N LEU A 56 -5.25 41.29 -27.65
CA LEU A 56 -6.57 40.67 -27.67
C LEU A 56 -7.40 40.99 -26.40
N LEU A 57 -6.76 40.97 -25.23
CA LEU A 57 -7.39 41.32 -23.94
C LEU A 57 -7.70 42.83 -23.80
N ARG A 58 -6.95 43.70 -24.48
CA ARG A 58 -7.26 45.14 -24.55
C ARG A 58 -8.43 45.43 -25.48
N ASP A 59 -8.47 44.77 -26.64
CA ASP A 59 -9.54 44.94 -27.63
C ASP A 59 -10.89 44.45 -27.10
N ASN A 60 -10.87 43.43 -26.23
CA ASN A 60 -12.04 42.99 -25.44
C ASN A 60 -12.28 43.80 -24.14
N GLY A 61 -11.48 44.84 -23.87
CA GLY A 61 -11.68 45.75 -22.74
C GLY A 61 -11.43 45.15 -21.35
N LEU A 62 -10.71 44.04 -21.25
CA LEU A 62 -10.33 43.39 -19.98
C LEU A 62 -9.01 43.93 -19.42
N LEU A 63 -8.10 44.35 -20.29
CA LEU A 63 -6.94 45.18 -19.95
C LEU A 63 -7.18 46.64 -20.36
N VAL A 64 -7.02 47.57 -19.42
CA VAL A 64 -7.29 49.00 -19.60
C VAL A 64 -6.08 49.85 -19.20
N ALA A 65 -6.04 51.09 -19.65
CA ALA A 65 -5.04 52.05 -19.18
C ALA A 65 -5.20 52.32 -17.68
N GLY A 66 -4.09 52.26 -16.95
CA GLY A 66 -3.98 52.68 -15.56
C GLY A 66 -3.55 54.14 -15.45
N ASN A 67 -3.73 54.72 -14.26
CA ASN A 67 -3.44 56.12 -13.97
C ASN A 67 -1.96 56.52 -14.20
N ASN A 68 -1.06 55.53 -14.22
CA ASN A 68 0.38 55.71 -14.38
C ASN A 68 0.86 55.46 -15.82
N GLY A 69 -0.05 55.38 -16.80
CA GLY A 69 0.27 55.12 -18.22
C GLY A 69 0.48 53.65 -18.60
N GLY A 70 0.77 52.76 -17.64
CA GLY A 70 0.82 51.31 -17.84
C GLY A 70 -0.57 50.66 -17.96
N LEU A 71 -0.63 49.42 -18.43
CA LEU A 71 -1.87 48.62 -18.45
C LEU A 71 -2.18 48.00 -17.08
N ARG A 72 -3.46 47.73 -16.84
CA ARG A 72 -3.96 46.96 -15.68
C ARG A 72 -5.23 46.19 -16.03
N TRP A 73 -5.56 45.17 -15.24
CA TRP A 73 -6.88 44.54 -15.29
C TRP A 73 -7.99 45.54 -14.95
N LYS A 74 -9.08 45.52 -15.72
CA LYS A 74 -10.28 46.32 -15.48
C LYS A 74 -10.93 46.00 -14.13
N ASP A 75 -11.13 44.71 -13.87
CA ASP A 75 -11.92 44.23 -12.73
C ASP A 75 -11.07 43.92 -11.47
N PHE A 76 -9.74 43.99 -11.58
CA PHE A 76 -8.80 43.99 -10.45
C PHE A 76 -8.03 45.33 -10.33
N PRO A 77 -8.72 46.47 -10.08
CA PRO A 77 -8.06 47.77 -9.97
C PRO A 77 -7.27 47.97 -8.67
N LYS A 78 -7.38 47.02 -7.73
CA LYS A 78 -6.72 46.94 -6.41
C LYS A 78 -6.77 45.48 -5.92
N PRO A 79 -5.97 45.07 -4.90
CA PRO A 79 -5.95 43.70 -4.40
C PRO A 79 -7.34 43.17 -3.96
N PRO A 80 -7.65 41.87 -4.17
CA PRO A 80 -8.88 41.21 -3.75
C PRO A 80 -9.33 41.49 -2.31
N SER A 81 -8.41 41.59 -1.35
CA SER A 81 -8.72 41.94 0.05
C SER A 81 -9.49 43.26 0.18
N GLN A 82 -9.23 44.20 -0.73
CA GLN A 82 -9.81 45.54 -0.74
C GLN A 82 -11.08 45.65 -1.60
N LEU A 83 -11.41 44.64 -2.40
CA LEU A 83 -12.62 44.61 -3.24
C LEU A 83 -13.85 44.18 -2.41
N SER A 84 -15.01 44.76 -2.71
CA SER A 84 -16.28 44.43 -2.06
C SER A 84 -16.86 43.10 -2.58
N GLY A 85 -17.61 42.40 -1.73
CA GLY A 85 -18.22 41.11 -2.07
C GLY A 85 -17.46 39.89 -1.54
N THR A 86 -18.03 38.70 -1.77
CA THR A 86 -17.48 37.40 -1.37
C THR A 86 -16.34 36.97 -2.29
N GLU A 87 -15.58 35.94 -1.90
CA GLU A 87 -14.46 35.40 -2.70
C GLU A 87 -14.94 35.00 -4.11
N LYS A 88 -16.06 34.28 -4.18
CA LYS A 88 -16.81 33.97 -5.42
C LYS A 88 -17.05 35.17 -6.34
N VAL A 89 -17.49 36.31 -5.80
CA VAL A 89 -17.77 37.50 -6.62
C VAL A 89 -16.47 38.14 -7.09
N VAL A 90 -15.50 38.28 -6.17
CA VAL A 90 -14.23 38.96 -6.45
C VAL A 90 -13.37 38.22 -7.47
N PHE A 91 -13.36 36.89 -7.48
CA PHE A 91 -12.57 36.10 -8.43
C PHE A 91 -13.31 35.72 -9.72
N SER A 92 -14.63 35.93 -9.82
CA SER A 92 -15.40 35.66 -11.05
C SER A 92 -14.90 36.33 -12.35
N PRO A 93 -14.20 37.48 -12.37
CA PRO A 93 -13.64 38.03 -13.61
C PRO A 93 -12.57 37.14 -14.27
N LEU A 94 -11.95 36.22 -13.53
CA LEU A 94 -10.97 35.27 -14.07
C LEU A 94 -11.56 34.44 -15.22
N LYS A 95 -12.87 34.13 -15.18
CA LYS A 95 -13.53 33.42 -16.27
C LYS A 95 -13.56 34.22 -17.57
N ALA A 96 -13.95 35.49 -17.53
CA ALA A 96 -13.99 36.32 -18.73
C ALA A 96 -12.60 36.47 -19.37
N ILE A 97 -11.56 36.61 -18.54
CA ILE A 97 -10.16 36.65 -18.98
C ILE A 97 -9.76 35.32 -19.66
N ALA A 98 -10.06 34.18 -19.03
CA ALA A 98 -9.72 32.87 -19.57
C ALA A 98 -10.48 32.52 -20.86
N ASP A 99 -11.76 32.92 -20.96
CA ASP A 99 -12.56 32.74 -22.17
C ASP A 99 -11.92 33.50 -23.35
N VAL A 100 -11.54 34.78 -23.18
CA VAL A 100 -10.85 35.56 -24.23
C VAL A 100 -9.46 35.00 -24.55
N ILE A 101 -8.68 34.53 -23.56
CA ILE A 101 -7.40 33.87 -23.82
C ILE A 101 -7.60 32.61 -24.68
N SER A 102 -8.71 31.89 -24.53
CA SER A 102 -9.00 30.68 -25.33
C SER A 102 -9.31 30.94 -26.82
N GLU A 103 -9.55 32.20 -27.20
CA GLU A 103 -9.71 32.64 -28.59
C GLU A 103 -8.36 32.97 -29.27
N TYR A 104 -7.25 32.99 -28.51
CA TYR A 104 -5.93 33.30 -29.05
C TYR A 104 -5.49 32.25 -30.08
N SER A 105 -4.93 32.70 -31.20
CA SER A 105 -4.43 31.83 -32.28
C SER A 105 -2.92 31.95 -32.39
N PHE A 106 -2.22 30.84 -32.16
CA PHE A 106 -0.78 30.76 -32.26
C PHE A 106 -0.28 30.66 -33.70
N THR A 107 0.97 31.05 -33.92
CA THR A 107 1.71 30.73 -35.15
C THR A 107 2.75 29.62 -34.90
N GLY A 108 3.02 28.82 -35.94
CA GLY A 108 3.96 27.70 -35.89
C GLY A 108 3.48 26.49 -35.05
N ASP A 109 4.34 25.48 -34.97
CA ASP A 109 4.12 24.29 -34.13
C ASP A 109 5.08 24.31 -32.93
N THR A 110 4.59 23.89 -31.76
CA THR A 110 5.31 23.84 -30.49
C THR A 110 4.96 22.53 -29.78
N PRO A 111 5.92 21.66 -29.46
CA PRO A 111 5.65 20.42 -28.74
C PRO A 111 4.89 20.66 -27.43
N GLY A 112 3.85 19.87 -27.17
CA GLY A 112 2.97 20.03 -26.00
C GLY A 112 1.83 21.03 -26.18
N ARG A 113 1.80 21.79 -27.28
CA ARG A 113 0.75 22.77 -27.63
C ARG A 113 -0.26 22.16 -28.62
N VAL A 114 -1.52 22.61 -28.55
CA VAL A 114 -2.57 22.31 -29.52
C VAL A 114 -3.16 23.59 -30.10
N GLU A 115 -3.60 23.55 -31.35
CA GLU A 115 -4.23 24.70 -32.03
C GLU A 115 -5.59 25.05 -31.43
N THR A 116 -6.39 24.05 -31.06
CA THR A 116 -7.71 24.22 -30.45
C THR A 116 -7.67 23.78 -28.99
N PRO A 117 -8.10 24.62 -28.02
CA PRO A 117 -8.12 24.27 -26.60
C PRO A 117 -8.81 22.94 -26.29
N HIS A 118 -8.17 22.11 -25.47
CA HIS A 118 -8.76 20.88 -24.93
C HIS A 118 -9.53 21.10 -23.62
N VAL A 119 -9.33 22.25 -22.99
CA VAL A 119 -9.91 22.64 -21.72
C VAL A 119 -10.58 24.01 -21.82
N LYS A 120 -11.53 24.26 -20.93
CA LYS A 120 -12.12 25.59 -20.68
C LYS A 120 -12.04 25.92 -19.21
N TYR A 121 -11.88 27.20 -18.88
CA TYR A 121 -11.91 27.63 -17.49
C TYR A 121 -13.35 27.70 -16.96
N ARG A 122 -13.52 27.30 -15.70
CA ARG A 122 -14.81 27.22 -15.03
C ARG A 122 -14.70 27.56 -13.54
N ASP A 123 -15.48 28.56 -13.12
CA ASP A 123 -15.73 28.85 -11.71
C ASP A 123 -16.53 27.72 -11.04
N CYS A 124 -16.08 27.31 -9.86
CA CYS A 124 -16.65 26.19 -9.09
C CYS A 124 -17.01 26.49 -7.60
N PRO A 125 -17.15 27.75 -7.11
CA PRO A 125 -17.08 28.10 -5.68
C PRO A 125 -18.13 27.47 -4.74
N ASP A 126 -19.19 26.86 -5.28
CA ASP A 126 -20.18 26.10 -4.51
C ASP A 126 -20.36 24.65 -5.00
N ALA A 127 -19.68 24.27 -6.09
CA ALA A 127 -19.89 23.01 -6.79
C ALA A 127 -19.18 21.85 -6.08
N ASN A 128 -19.97 20.87 -5.61
CA ASN A 128 -19.41 19.59 -5.21
C ASN A 128 -18.86 18.87 -6.45
N VAL A 129 -17.58 18.52 -6.43
CA VAL A 129 -16.99 17.66 -7.46
C VAL A 129 -17.49 16.24 -7.26
N HIS A 130 -18.05 15.64 -8.30
CA HIS A 130 -18.39 14.23 -8.33
C HIS A 130 -17.11 13.39 -8.42
N SER A 131 -16.91 12.54 -7.42
CA SER A 131 -15.87 11.51 -7.41
C SER A 131 -16.54 10.14 -7.60
N GLU A 132 -15.88 9.30 -8.37
CA GLU A 132 -16.29 7.93 -8.68
C GLU A 132 -15.89 6.98 -7.52
N LEU A 133 -14.92 7.40 -6.71
CA LEU A 133 -14.65 6.83 -5.40
C LEU A 133 -15.79 7.11 -4.41
N ARG A 134 -16.61 6.08 -4.13
CA ARG A 134 -17.66 6.15 -3.09
C ARG A 134 -17.15 6.78 -1.78
N GLY A 135 -17.86 7.81 -1.31
CA GLY A 135 -17.57 8.52 -0.06
C GLY A 135 -16.59 9.69 -0.19
N ALA A 136 -15.91 9.85 -1.33
CA ALA A 136 -15.09 11.02 -1.59
C ALA A 136 -15.95 12.20 -2.06
N THR A 137 -15.72 13.37 -1.47
CA THR A 137 -16.37 14.64 -1.81
C THR A 137 -15.38 15.76 -1.55
N PHE A 138 -15.15 16.59 -2.56
CA PHE A 138 -14.36 17.81 -2.41
C PHE A 138 -14.98 18.95 -3.23
N LYS A 139 -14.50 20.16 -2.97
CA LYS A 139 -14.82 21.39 -3.70
C LYS A 139 -13.51 22.04 -4.10
N ILE A 140 -13.59 22.91 -5.10
CA ILE A 140 -12.52 23.77 -5.58
C ILE A 140 -13.15 25.11 -5.98
N ASP A 141 -12.44 26.22 -5.85
CA ASP A 141 -12.98 27.53 -6.25
C ASP A 141 -13.03 27.70 -7.78
N GLY A 142 -12.12 27.07 -8.53
CA GLY A 142 -12.13 27.06 -10.00
C GLY A 142 -11.36 25.89 -10.61
N CYS A 143 -11.45 25.72 -11.92
CA CYS A 143 -10.65 24.73 -12.66
C CYS A 143 -10.55 25.03 -14.16
N PHE A 144 -9.57 24.37 -14.79
CA PHE A 144 -9.62 24.08 -16.22
C PHE A 144 -10.27 22.68 -16.42
N GLU A 145 -11.47 22.64 -16.99
CA GLU A 145 -12.26 21.43 -17.25
C GLU A 145 -12.08 20.98 -18.70
N LEU A 146 -11.85 19.67 -18.93
CA LEU A 146 -11.79 19.07 -20.27
C LEU A 146 -13.11 19.29 -21.04
N ASP A 147 -13.05 20.04 -22.14
CA ASP A 147 -14.25 20.42 -22.91
C ASP A 147 -14.95 19.22 -23.56
N LYS A 148 -14.18 18.21 -23.94
CA LYS A 148 -14.66 16.95 -24.54
C LYS A 148 -14.35 15.75 -23.65
N ALA A 149 -14.91 15.77 -22.43
CA ALA A 149 -15.12 14.55 -21.67
C ALA A 149 -15.96 13.56 -22.49
N GLY A 150 -15.61 12.27 -22.48
CA GLY A 150 -16.31 11.24 -23.26
C GLY A 150 -17.72 10.97 -22.74
N GLY A 151 -18.69 11.84 -23.06
CA GLY A 151 -20.13 11.57 -22.91
C GLY A 151 -20.73 11.72 -21.50
N ILE A 152 -20.16 12.52 -20.59
CA ILE A 152 -20.61 12.59 -19.18
C ILE A 152 -21.66 13.70 -18.92
N ALA A 153 -21.78 14.69 -19.80
CA ALA A 153 -22.76 15.77 -19.65
C ALA A 153 -24.20 15.35 -20.01
N LYS A 154 -24.85 14.53 -19.17
CA LYS A 154 -26.31 14.54 -19.08
C LYS A 154 -26.76 15.88 -18.47
N HIS A 155 -27.94 16.36 -18.87
CA HIS A 155 -28.51 17.63 -18.40
C HIS A 155 -28.46 17.74 -16.86
N GLY A 156 -27.96 18.88 -16.34
CA GLY A 156 -27.87 19.12 -14.88
C GLY A 156 -26.45 19.08 -14.28
N VAL A 157 -25.47 19.70 -14.96
CA VAL A 157 -24.20 20.24 -14.44
C VAL A 157 -23.69 19.64 -13.11
N LYS A 158 -22.93 18.53 -13.19
CA LYS A 158 -21.99 18.10 -12.15
C LYS A 158 -20.58 18.02 -12.75
N LEU A 159 -19.64 18.76 -12.17
CA LEU A 159 -18.21 18.59 -12.47
C LEU A 159 -17.76 17.23 -11.91
N ALA A 160 -16.93 16.50 -12.66
CA ALA A 160 -16.39 15.21 -12.22
C ALA A 160 -14.86 15.27 -12.11
N ALA A 161 -14.28 14.60 -11.11
CA ALA A 161 -12.84 14.63 -10.87
C ALA A 161 -11.97 14.23 -12.08
N PRO A 162 -12.34 13.24 -12.93
CA PRO A 162 -11.58 12.90 -14.14
C PRO A 162 -11.59 13.97 -15.24
N ASN A 163 -12.45 14.99 -15.14
CA ASN A 163 -12.54 16.10 -16.09
C ASN A 163 -11.72 17.32 -15.67
N ILE A 164 -11.33 17.44 -14.39
CA ILE A 164 -10.50 18.54 -13.91
C ILE A 164 -9.07 18.31 -14.39
N ALA A 165 -8.60 19.13 -15.34
CA ALA A 165 -7.23 19.09 -15.85
C ALA A 165 -6.26 19.84 -14.91
N VAL A 166 -6.70 20.97 -14.36
CA VAL A 166 -5.95 21.83 -13.43
C VAL A 166 -6.95 22.39 -12.41
N SER A 167 -6.64 22.33 -11.11
CA SER A 167 -7.51 22.85 -10.03
C SER A 167 -7.04 24.22 -9.51
N ALA A 168 -7.96 25.06 -9.07
CA ALA A 168 -7.68 26.39 -8.56
C ALA A 168 -8.40 26.65 -7.23
N GLU A 169 -7.72 27.30 -6.29
CA GLU A 169 -8.26 27.70 -4.98
C GLU A 169 -7.91 29.17 -4.69
N PHE A 170 -8.85 29.93 -4.14
CA PHE A 170 -8.72 31.38 -4.00
C PHE A 170 -9.04 31.85 -2.57
N LYS A 171 -8.17 32.72 -2.05
CA LYS A 171 -8.42 33.48 -0.82
C LYS A 171 -8.27 34.96 -1.03
N LYS A 172 -9.26 35.72 -0.54
CA LYS A 172 -9.23 37.19 -0.57
C LYS A 172 -8.18 37.77 0.38
N ARG A 173 -7.72 37.03 1.38
CA ARG A 173 -6.73 37.49 2.35
C ARG A 173 -5.53 36.57 2.35
N GLU A 174 -4.33 37.15 2.41
CA GLU A 174 -3.10 36.37 2.55
C GLU A 174 -3.11 35.52 3.83
N GLU A 175 -3.70 35.99 4.94
CA GLU A 175 -3.73 35.25 6.22
C GLU A 175 -4.41 33.87 6.16
N ASP A 176 -5.28 33.64 5.18
CA ASP A 176 -6.01 32.38 4.97
C ASP A 176 -5.22 31.36 4.10
N TRP A 177 -3.95 31.64 3.78
CA TRP A 177 -3.09 30.79 2.91
C TRP A 177 -3.06 29.31 3.32
N VAL A 178 -3.11 29.00 4.62
CA VAL A 178 -3.09 27.61 5.10
C VAL A 178 -4.30 26.83 4.61
N ASP A 179 -5.51 27.41 4.71
CA ASP A 179 -6.76 26.80 4.23
C ASP A 179 -6.72 26.63 2.71
N ASN A 180 -6.24 27.65 1.99
CA ASN A 180 -6.12 27.64 0.53
C ASN A 180 -5.25 26.47 0.01
N ARG A 181 -4.05 26.33 0.60
CA ARG A 181 -3.07 25.31 0.19
C ARG A 181 -3.49 23.90 0.60
N GLN A 182 -4.12 23.76 1.77
CA GLN A 182 -4.67 22.47 2.23
C GLN A 182 -5.81 21.98 1.32
N LYS A 183 -6.71 22.87 0.87
CA LYS A 183 -7.76 22.55 -0.10
C LYS A 183 -7.18 22.10 -1.44
N LEU A 184 -6.22 22.83 -2.00
CA LEU A 184 -5.62 22.48 -3.28
C LEU A 184 -4.93 21.10 -3.24
N VAL A 185 -4.21 20.79 -2.16
CA VAL A 185 -3.59 19.46 -1.98
C VAL A 185 -4.64 18.36 -1.80
N SER A 186 -5.74 18.63 -1.09
CA SER A 186 -6.87 17.69 -0.96
C SER A 186 -7.50 17.41 -2.33
N ALA A 187 -7.76 18.44 -3.13
CA ALA A 187 -8.27 18.31 -4.50
C ALA A 187 -7.31 17.52 -5.39
N ALA A 188 -6.02 17.81 -5.36
CA ALA A 188 -5.00 17.07 -6.11
C ALA A 188 -4.95 15.58 -5.73
N SER A 189 -4.97 15.27 -4.43
CA SER A 189 -5.05 13.89 -3.93
C SER A 189 -6.30 13.17 -4.43
N HIS A 190 -7.48 13.82 -4.36
CA HIS A 190 -8.72 13.26 -4.89
C HIS A 190 -8.66 13.01 -6.40
N ILE A 191 -8.22 13.99 -7.21
CA ILE A 191 -8.14 13.86 -8.68
C ILE A 191 -7.19 12.72 -9.08
N MET A 192 -6.01 12.64 -8.47
CA MET A 192 -5.04 11.57 -8.76
C MET A 192 -5.50 10.19 -8.26
N ASN A 193 -6.32 10.13 -7.21
CA ASN A 193 -6.89 8.88 -6.71
C ASN A 193 -8.14 8.43 -7.50
N ASP A 194 -8.93 9.34 -8.05
CA ASP A 194 -10.14 9.01 -8.83
C ASP A 194 -9.82 8.50 -10.25
N ASP A 195 -8.83 9.10 -10.93
CA ASP A 195 -8.55 8.84 -12.35
C ASP A 195 -7.16 8.19 -12.59
N PRO A 196 -7.11 6.88 -12.91
CA PRO A 196 -5.89 6.16 -13.30
C PRO A 196 -5.13 6.73 -14.49
N ARG A 197 -5.69 7.65 -15.28
CA ARG A 197 -4.94 8.33 -16.34
C ARG A 197 -3.93 9.34 -15.79
N ARG A 198 -4.02 9.75 -14.52
CA ARG A 198 -3.21 10.85 -13.98
C ARG A 198 -1.79 10.44 -13.60
N VAL A 199 -0.83 10.91 -14.41
CA VAL A 199 0.62 10.89 -14.15
C VAL A 199 0.99 11.96 -13.12
N PHE A 200 0.45 13.16 -13.34
CA PHE A 200 0.57 14.34 -12.49
C PHE A 200 -0.71 15.19 -12.62
N VAL A 201 -0.86 16.18 -11.75
CA VAL A 201 -1.89 17.22 -11.86
C VAL A 201 -1.27 18.58 -11.50
N PHE A 202 -1.66 19.63 -12.22
CA PHE A 202 -1.33 21.00 -11.86
C PHE A 202 -2.41 21.60 -10.98
N GLY A 203 -2.03 22.60 -10.19
CA GLY A 203 -2.98 23.53 -9.61
C GLY A 203 -2.40 24.92 -9.47
N PHE A 204 -3.23 25.87 -9.03
CA PHE A 204 -2.76 27.18 -8.61
C PHE A 204 -3.57 27.72 -7.43
N THR A 205 -2.91 28.51 -6.59
CA THR A 205 -3.50 29.24 -5.48
C THR A 205 -3.41 30.73 -5.76
N ILE A 206 -4.47 31.49 -5.46
CA ILE A 206 -4.40 32.95 -5.34
C ILE A 206 -4.69 33.34 -3.88
N GLU A 207 -3.82 34.14 -3.28
CA GLU A 207 -3.81 34.56 -1.87
C GLU A 207 -3.69 36.10 -1.83
N ASP A 208 -4.82 36.79 -1.73
CA ASP A 208 -4.98 38.21 -2.10
C ASP A 208 -4.51 38.48 -3.54
N ASP A 209 -3.40 39.21 -3.76
CA ASP A 209 -2.83 39.46 -5.08
C ASP A 209 -1.68 38.50 -5.47
N LYS A 210 -1.30 37.58 -4.57
CA LYS A 210 -0.22 36.61 -4.77
C LYS A 210 -0.74 35.33 -5.42
N MET A 211 -0.25 35.01 -6.61
CA MET A 211 -0.52 33.76 -7.29
C MET A 211 0.69 32.82 -7.22
N ALA A 212 0.44 31.54 -6.98
CA ALA A 212 1.45 30.48 -7.04
C ALA A 212 0.95 29.26 -7.81
N LEU A 213 1.86 28.65 -8.57
CA LEU A 213 1.64 27.42 -9.32
C LEU A 213 2.06 26.21 -8.49
N TRP A 214 1.37 25.10 -8.73
CA TRP A 214 1.62 23.83 -8.05
C TRP A 214 1.68 22.70 -9.07
N TYR A 215 2.63 21.80 -8.87
CA TYR A 215 2.78 20.53 -9.59
C TYR A 215 2.74 19.39 -8.58
N PHE A 216 1.88 18.39 -8.84
CA PHE A 216 1.68 17.23 -7.97
C PHE A 216 1.89 15.95 -8.77
N SER A 217 2.80 15.09 -8.33
CA SER A 217 3.14 13.82 -9.00
C SER A 217 3.41 12.71 -8.00
N ARG A 218 3.62 11.48 -8.48
CA ARG A 218 3.84 10.32 -7.60
C ARG A 218 5.22 10.30 -6.91
N SER A 219 6.21 11.04 -7.41
CA SER A 219 7.53 11.21 -6.80
C SER A 219 7.58 12.37 -5.81
N HIS A 220 7.08 13.54 -6.22
CA HIS A 220 7.14 14.77 -5.44
C HIS A 220 6.03 15.77 -5.81
N SER A 221 5.92 16.81 -4.98
CA SER A 221 5.13 18.01 -5.24
C SER A 221 6.05 19.24 -5.26
N THR A 222 5.73 20.25 -6.06
CA THR A 222 6.47 21.52 -6.12
C THR A 222 5.50 22.69 -6.15
N LYS A 223 5.87 23.78 -5.49
CA LYS A 223 5.18 25.08 -5.48
C LYS A 223 6.13 26.13 -6.05
N SER A 224 5.66 27.02 -6.91
CA SER A 224 6.44 28.17 -7.39
C SER A 224 6.68 29.22 -6.30
N LYS A 225 7.60 30.14 -6.56
CA LYS A 225 7.56 31.46 -5.89
C LYS A 225 6.23 32.16 -6.19
N ASP A 226 5.80 33.00 -5.27
CA ASP A 226 4.59 33.83 -5.43
C ASP A 226 4.89 34.99 -6.39
N PHE A 227 3.98 35.29 -7.31
CA PHE A 227 4.04 36.47 -8.18
C PHE A 227 2.74 37.29 -8.06
N ASN A 228 2.78 38.58 -8.40
CA ASN A 228 1.61 39.44 -8.26
C ASN A 228 0.78 39.40 -9.54
N PHE A 229 -0.33 38.64 -9.58
CA PHE A 229 -1.05 38.43 -10.85
C PHE A 229 -1.69 39.71 -11.42
N ILE A 230 -1.82 40.77 -10.61
CA ILE A 230 -2.39 42.05 -11.02
C ILE A 230 -1.33 42.92 -11.71
N ARG A 231 -0.16 43.07 -11.09
CA ARG A 231 0.96 43.85 -11.63
C ARG A 231 1.67 43.09 -12.74
N ASP A 232 1.90 41.81 -12.53
CA ASP A 232 2.72 40.93 -13.37
C ASP A 232 1.82 40.18 -14.38
N TYR A 233 0.86 40.90 -14.98
CA TYR A 233 -0.22 40.33 -15.79
C TYR A 233 0.26 39.54 -17.02
N LYS A 234 1.44 39.86 -17.57
CA LYS A 234 2.07 39.08 -18.65
C LYS A 234 2.42 37.65 -18.21
N GLN A 235 2.87 37.48 -16.97
CA GLN A 235 3.15 36.17 -16.38
C GLN A 235 1.86 35.37 -16.17
N PHE A 236 0.79 36.02 -15.70
CA PHE A 236 -0.55 35.41 -15.62
C PHE A 236 -1.05 34.92 -16.99
N ILE A 237 -0.95 35.77 -18.03
CA ILE A 237 -1.35 35.42 -19.40
C ILE A 237 -0.52 34.24 -19.93
N SER A 238 0.80 34.24 -19.72
CA SER A 238 1.69 33.14 -20.11
C SER A 238 1.27 31.81 -19.48
N VAL A 239 0.93 31.78 -18.18
CA VAL A 239 0.41 30.60 -17.50
C VAL A 239 -0.93 30.13 -18.09
N PHE A 240 -1.87 31.04 -18.34
CA PHE A 240 -3.19 30.68 -18.85
C PHE A 240 -3.12 30.15 -20.29
N LEU A 241 -2.32 30.78 -21.16
CA LEU A 241 -1.98 30.25 -22.49
C LEU A 241 -1.39 28.84 -22.38
N SER A 242 -0.42 28.65 -21.48
CA SER A 242 0.25 27.36 -21.25
C SER A 242 -0.71 26.24 -20.85
N PHE A 243 -1.76 26.51 -20.06
CA PHE A 243 -2.74 25.49 -19.64
C PHE A 243 -3.88 25.29 -20.63
N ILE A 244 -4.39 26.36 -21.25
CA ILE A 244 -5.56 26.31 -22.15
C ILE A 244 -5.23 25.52 -23.43
N PHE A 245 -4.05 25.78 -24.00
CA PHE A 245 -3.60 25.19 -25.25
C PHE A 245 -2.64 24.01 -25.06
N ALA A 246 -2.62 23.39 -23.88
CA ALA A 246 -1.84 22.19 -23.65
C ALA A 246 -2.51 20.95 -24.27
N ASP A 247 -1.70 20.03 -24.78
CA ASP A 247 -2.17 18.68 -25.07
C ASP A 247 -2.49 17.90 -23.77
N LYS A 248 -3.20 16.77 -23.90
CA LYS A 248 -3.65 16.00 -22.74
C LYS A 248 -2.50 15.33 -21.97
N ALA A 249 -1.43 14.92 -22.63
CA ALA A 249 -0.25 14.36 -21.98
C ALA A 249 0.54 15.45 -21.25
N ALA A 250 0.66 16.65 -21.84
CA ALA A 250 1.25 17.82 -21.20
C ALA A 250 0.42 18.32 -19.98
N LEU A 251 -0.89 18.08 -19.96
CA LEU A 251 -1.78 18.25 -18.79
C LEU A 251 -1.74 17.07 -17.78
N GLY A 252 -0.98 16.01 -18.05
CA GLY A 252 -0.76 14.88 -17.12
C GLY A 252 -1.70 13.68 -17.30
N TYR A 253 -2.37 13.54 -18.44
CA TYR A 253 -3.14 12.34 -18.80
C TYR A 253 -2.30 11.37 -19.65
N ASP A 254 -2.12 10.15 -19.15
CA ASP A 254 -1.40 9.07 -19.86
C ASP A 254 -2.14 8.67 -21.15
N PRO A 255 -1.52 8.80 -22.34
CA PRO A 255 -2.15 8.44 -23.62
C PRO A 255 -2.38 6.93 -23.77
N MET A 256 -1.70 6.09 -22.99
CA MET A 256 -1.81 4.63 -23.02
C MET A 256 -2.99 4.10 -22.17
N VAL A 257 -3.71 4.98 -21.45
CA VAL A 257 -4.84 4.59 -20.60
C VAL A 257 -6.12 5.29 -21.09
N HIS A 258 -7.00 4.51 -21.73
CA HIS A 258 -8.22 5.03 -22.34
C HIS A 258 -9.41 4.84 -21.42
N ARG A 259 -10.16 5.92 -21.15
CA ARG A 259 -11.34 5.89 -20.27
C ARG A 259 -12.62 5.75 -21.08
N SER A 260 -13.49 4.82 -20.68
CA SER A 260 -14.82 4.56 -21.23
C SER A 260 -15.88 4.75 -20.14
N VAL A 261 -17.06 5.25 -20.53
CA VAL A 261 -18.26 5.32 -19.66
C VAL A 261 -19.44 4.52 -20.21
N THR A 262 -19.29 3.91 -21.40
CA THR A 262 -20.34 3.13 -22.05
C THR A 262 -20.54 1.80 -21.33
N GLY A 263 -21.73 1.62 -20.72
CA GLY A 263 -22.05 0.46 -19.88
C GLY A 263 -21.47 0.52 -18.46
N GLY A 264 -20.93 1.68 -18.05
CA GLY A 264 -20.21 1.84 -16.79
C GLY A 264 -18.79 2.37 -17.01
N ILE A 265 -18.13 2.74 -15.91
CA ILE A 265 -16.77 3.28 -15.93
C ILE A 265 -15.79 2.13 -16.12
N ALA A 266 -14.96 2.21 -17.16
CA ALA A 266 -13.90 1.25 -17.43
C ALA A 266 -12.65 1.92 -18.01
N TYR A 267 -11.49 1.37 -17.70
CA TYR A 267 -10.19 1.79 -18.20
C TYR A 267 -9.63 0.69 -19.12
N THR A 268 -9.15 1.08 -20.30
CA THR A 268 -8.48 0.18 -21.23
C THR A 268 -7.03 0.58 -21.34
N TYR A 269 -6.14 -0.30 -20.88
CA TYR A 269 -4.69 -0.12 -20.91
C TYR A 269 -4.15 -0.65 -22.25
N GLN A 270 -3.42 0.18 -22.98
CA GLN A 270 -2.61 -0.22 -24.12
C GLN A 270 -1.23 -0.67 -23.62
N ILE A 271 -0.85 -1.91 -23.90
CA ILE A 271 0.36 -2.54 -23.35
C ILE A 271 1.14 -3.19 -24.50
N PRO A 272 2.32 -2.67 -24.87
CA PRO A 272 3.26 -3.37 -25.74
C PRO A 272 3.86 -4.58 -25.00
N VAL A 273 3.56 -5.79 -25.45
CA VAL A 273 4.09 -7.05 -24.92
C VAL A 273 4.74 -7.82 -26.07
N ASP A 274 6.01 -8.21 -25.93
CA ASP A 274 6.77 -8.97 -26.93
C ASP A 274 6.74 -8.36 -28.35
N GLY A 275 6.73 -7.02 -28.44
CA GLY A 275 6.64 -6.27 -29.70
C GLY A 275 5.22 -6.14 -30.28
N VAL A 276 4.21 -6.76 -29.68
CA VAL A 276 2.80 -6.67 -30.08
C VAL A 276 2.03 -5.75 -29.13
N THR A 277 1.27 -4.80 -29.66
CA THR A 277 0.38 -3.98 -28.84
C THR A 277 -0.89 -4.76 -28.49
N ARG A 278 -1.12 -4.96 -27.18
CA ARG A 278 -2.30 -5.62 -26.62
C ARG A 278 -3.13 -4.61 -25.83
N TYR A 279 -4.44 -4.86 -25.68
CA TYR A 279 -5.36 -3.97 -24.99
C TYR A 279 -6.12 -4.72 -23.90
N PHE A 280 -6.12 -4.19 -22.67
CA PHE A 280 -6.76 -4.82 -21.52
C PHE A 280 -7.78 -3.87 -20.89
N LYS A 281 -9.07 -4.24 -20.97
CA LYS A 281 -10.18 -3.44 -20.46
C LYS A 281 -10.59 -3.94 -19.08
N SER A 282 -10.63 -3.05 -18.08
CA SER A 282 -11.08 -3.36 -16.73
C SER A 282 -12.54 -3.81 -16.71
N THR A 283 -12.82 -4.98 -16.13
CA THR A 283 -14.16 -5.50 -15.83
C THR A 283 -14.55 -5.32 -14.36
N GLY A 284 -13.58 -5.08 -13.48
CA GLY A 284 -13.78 -4.77 -12.06
C GLY A 284 -12.49 -4.39 -11.33
N THR A 285 -12.58 -4.12 -10.04
CA THR A 285 -11.43 -3.84 -9.16
C THR A 285 -11.18 -5.03 -8.24
N LEU A 286 -9.97 -5.57 -8.24
CA LEU A 286 -9.51 -6.58 -7.29
C LEU A 286 -8.91 -5.90 -6.05
N SER A 287 -8.09 -4.87 -6.25
CA SER A 287 -7.58 -4.01 -5.19
C SER A 287 -7.45 -2.57 -5.67
N SER A 288 -7.79 -1.60 -4.83
CA SER A 288 -7.53 -0.18 -5.10
C SER A 288 -7.19 0.49 -3.79
N TYR A 289 -5.91 0.77 -3.59
CA TYR A 289 -5.47 1.54 -2.44
C TYR A 289 -5.91 3.00 -2.57
N ARG A 290 -6.30 3.61 -1.44
CA ARG A 290 -6.72 5.02 -1.35
C ARG A 290 -5.80 5.72 -0.34
N SER A 291 -4.55 5.98 -0.74
CA SER A 291 -3.61 6.68 0.14
C SER A 291 -4.09 8.12 0.38
N LEU A 292 -3.87 8.60 1.60
CA LEU A 292 -4.00 10.04 1.91
C LEU A 292 -2.82 10.84 1.30
N GLY A 293 -1.72 10.16 0.97
CA GLY A 293 -0.56 10.73 0.28
C GLY A 293 -0.75 10.83 -1.24
N ILE A 294 -0.16 11.87 -1.84
CA ILE A 294 -0.05 12.01 -3.30
C ILE A 294 1.12 11.17 -3.86
N THR A 295 2.21 11.06 -3.09
CA THR A 295 3.46 10.37 -3.47
C THR A 295 3.53 8.95 -2.92
N GLY A 296 4.16 8.02 -3.66
CA GLY A 296 4.26 6.61 -3.29
C GLY A 296 3.96 5.66 -4.45
N ARG A 297 3.73 4.38 -4.15
CA ARG A 297 3.47 3.33 -5.15
C ARG A 297 2.12 3.40 -5.83
N MET A 298 1.09 3.84 -5.09
CA MET A 298 -0.26 4.07 -5.62
C MET A 298 -0.86 2.87 -6.37
N THR A 299 -0.59 1.67 -5.86
CA THR A 299 -0.93 0.40 -6.48
C THR A 299 -2.43 0.23 -6.67
N ARG A 300 -2.82 -0.15 -7.90
CA ARG A 300 -4.18 -0.57 -8.26
C ARG A 300 -4.10 -1.92 -8.95
N VAL A 301 -5.07 -2.79 -8.69
CA VAL A 301 -5.20 -4.09 -9.35
C VAL A 301 -6.63 -4.25 -9.88
N TRP A 302 -6.74 -4.38 -11.19
CA TRP A 302 -8.00 -4.55 -11.90
C TRP A 302 -8.23 -6.00 -12.24
N LYS A 303 -9.50 -6.42 -12.22
CA LYS A 303 -9.96 -7.54 -13.04
C LYS A 303 -10.11 -6.99 -14.46
N ALA A 304 -9.54 -7.64 -15.45
CA ALA A 304 -9.55 -7.15 -16.83
C ALA A 304 -9.74 -8.28 -17.85
N ILE A 305 -10.09 -7.92 -19.08
CA ILE A 305 -10.18 -8.84 -20.22
C ILE A 305 -9.48 -8.23 -21.44
N GLU A 306 -8.86 -9.08 -22.26
CA GLU A 306 -8.18 -8.66 -23.49
C GLU A 306 -9.20 -8.28 -24.57
N VAL A 307 -9.03 -7.12 -25.21
CA VAL A 307 -9.94 -6.55 -26.22
C VAL A 307 -9.18 -6.23 -27.51
N SER A 308 -9.89 -6.16 -28.65
CA SER A 308 -9.25 -5.96 -29.96
C SER A 308 -8.71 -4.54 -30.21
N SER A 309 -9.16 -3.54 -29.46
CA SER A 309 -8.72 -2.14 -29.54
C SER A 309 -9.19 -1.35 -28.30
N PRO A 310 -8.80 -0.08 -28.09
CA PRO A 310 -9.25 0.74 -26.96
C PRO A 310 -10.77 0.90 -26.79
N ARG A 311 -11.55 0.61 -27.84
CA ARG A 311 -13.02 0.60 -27.83
C ARG A 311 -13.60 -0.71 -28.37
N GLY A 312 -12.75 -1.73 -28.51
CA GLY A 312 -13.11 -3.03 -29.08
C GLY A 312 -13.93 -3.89 -28.12
N HIS A 313 -14.42 -4.99 -28.67
CA HIS A 313 -15.03 -6.06 -27.89
C HIS A 313 -13.96 -6.98 -27.28
N PRO A 314 -14.29 -7.76 -26.23
CA PRO A 314 -13.45 -8.86 -25.76
C PRO A 314 -13.04 -9.78 -26.91
N ILE A 315 -11.82 -10.31 -26.85
CA ILE A 315 -11.33 -11.30 -27.81
C ILE A 315 -11.83 -12.69 -27.38
N ASP A 316 -12.51 -13.39 -28.29
CA ASP A 316 -13.08 -14.71 -28.03
C ASP A 316 -12.03 -15.72 -27.51
N GLY A 317 -12.44 -16.54 -26.54
CA GLY A 317 -11.58 -17.55 -25.90
C GLY A 317 -10.56 -17.00 -24.90
N LYS A 318 -10.41 -15.67 -24.73
CA LYS A 318 -9.55 -15.10 -23.69
C LYS A 318 -10.23 -15.15 -22.32
N LYS A 319 -9.51 -15.68 -21.32
CA LYS A 319 -9.91 -15.60 -19.91
C LYS A 319 -9.69 -14.19 -19.36
N GLU A 320 -10.39 -13.85 -18.28
CA GLU A 320 -10.08 -12.66 -17.49
C GLU A 320 -8.70 -12.79 -16.81
N VAL A 321 -8.05 -11.65 -16.61
CA VAL A 321 -6.69 -11.50 -16.08
C VAL A 321 -6.68 -10.48 -14.93
N ALA A 322 -5.65 -10.51 -14.09
CA ALA A 322 -5.40 -9.44 -13.12
C ALA A 322 -4.38 -8.45 -13.71
N LEU A 323 -4.71 -7.15 -13.73
CA LEU A 323 -3.83 -6.08 -14.23
C LEU A 323 -3.42 -5.17 -13.06
N LYS A 324 -2.14 -5.21 -12.69
CA LYS A 324 -1.52 -4.38 -11.65
C LYS A 324 -0.90 -3.13 -12.29
N ASP A 325 -1.10 -1.99 -11.64
CA ASP A 325 -0.68 -0.65 -12.07
C ASP A 325 -0.02 0.03 -10.86
N VAL A 326 1.30 0.26 -10.93
CA VAL A 326 2.14 0.64 -9.78
C VAL A 326 3.24 1.64 -10.17
N TRP A 327 3.70 2.46 -9.22
CA TRP A 327 4.75 3.46 -9.40
C TRP A 327 6.02 3.09 -8.64
N LEU A 328 6.99 2.54 -9.36
CA LEU A 328 8.30 2.15 -8.84
C LEU A 328 9.28 3.33 -8.86
N GLU A 329 10.40 3.23 -8.13
CA GLU A 329 11.56 4.13 -8.35
C GLU A 329 12.14 3.93 -9.76
N ASP A 330 12.94 4.88 -10.23
CA ASP A 330 13.55 4.86 -11.56
C ASP A 330 14.57 3.73 -11.74
N ASP A 331 15.33 3.39 -10.70
CA ASP A 331 16.30 2.29 -10.67
C ASP A 331 15.73 0.93 -10.19
N ALA A 332 14.44 0.86 -9.86
CA ALA A 332 13.79 -0.37 -9.40
C ALA A 332 13.71 -1.43 -10.51
N THR A 333 14.07 -2.68 -10.17
CA THR A 333 14.00 -3.81 -11.11
C THR A 333 12.54 -4.25 -11.29
N PRO A 334 12.03 -4.41 -12.52
CA PRO A 334 10.67 -4.89 -12.79
C PRO A 334 10.39 -6.28 -12.20
N GLU A 335 9.19 -6.48 -11.64
CA GLU A 335 8.75 -7.74 -11.02
C GLU A 335 8.93 -8.96 -11.96
N LYS A 336 8.70 -8.80 -13.27
CA LYS A 336 8.93 -9.87 -14.25
C LYS A 336 10.41 -10.23 -14.36
N ALA A 337 11.29 -9.23 -14.42
CA ALA A 337 12.73 -9.46 -14.51
C ALA A 337 13.28 -10.14 -13.24
N ILE A 338 12.71 -9.84 -12.07
CA ILE A 338 13.03 -10.54 -10.81
C ILE A 338 12.54 -11.99 -10.86
N GLN A 339 11.29 -12.24 -11.29
CA GLN A 339 10.74 -13.58 -11.46
C GLN A 339 11.57 -14.42 -12.45
N ASP A 340 11.90 -13.87 -13.62
CA ASP A 340 12.75 -14.49 -14.64
C ASP A 340 14.14 -14.83 -14.08
N SER A 341 14.74 -13.93 -13.28
CA SER A 341 16.05 -14.12 -12.65
C SER A 341 16.04 -15.25 -11.61
N ILE A 342 15.00 -15.30 -10.75
CA ILE A 342 14.81 -16.41 -9.80
C ILE A 342 14.71 -17.73 -10.58
N PHE A 343 13.88 -17.78 -11.63
CA PHE A 343 13.67 -18.99 -12.41
C PHE A 343 14.93 -19.45 -13.14
N ALA A 344 15.74 -18.52 -13.65
CA ALA A 344 17.03 -18.80 -14.26
C ALA A 344 18.05 -19.33 -13.26
N GLU A 345 18.09 -18.80 -12.03
CA GLU A 345 19.00 -19.30 -10.99
C GLU A 345 18.61 -20.70 -10.50
N VAL A 346 17.31 -21.01 -10.32
CA VAL A 346 16.87 -22.39 -9.99
C VAL A 346 17.36 -23.37 -11.06
N LYS A 347 17.18 -23.01 -12.34
CA LYS A 347 17.65 -23.82 -13.47
C LYS A 347 19.16 -24.00 -13.46
N LYS A 348 19.94 -22.93 -13.26
CA LYS A 348 21.40 -22.99 -13.14
C LYS A 348 21.84 -23.90 -12.00
N GLN A 349 21.22 -23.81 -10.82
CA GLN A 349 21.53 -24.70 -9.69
C GLN A 349 21.16 -26.17 -9.97
N ARG A 350 20.09 -26.44 -10.73
CA ARG A 350 19.77 -27.79 -11.22
C ARG A 350 20.83 -28.28 -12.20
N ASP A 351 21.20 -27.47 -13.18
CA ASP A 351 22.19 -27.83 -14.20
C ASP A 351 23.57 -28.13 -13.57
N LEU A 352 23.98 -27.39 -12.52
CA LEU A 352 25.17 -27.72 -11.70
C LEU A 352 25.06 -29.11 -11.05
N ARG A 353 23.94 -29.40 -10.37
CA ARG A 353 23.72 -30.68 -9.68
C ARG A 353 23.69 -31.86 -10.65
N ASP A 354 23.04 -31.70 -11.80
CA ASP A 354 22.94 -32.74 -12.83
C ASP A 354 24.32 -33.04 -13.45
N ASN A 355 25.22 -32.04 -13.50
CA ASN A 355 26.64 -32.19 -13.83
C ASN A 355 27.51 -32.72 -12.68
N LYS A 356 26.94 -32.97 -11.49
CA LYS A 356 27.62 -33.36 -10.24
C LYS A 356 28.58 -32.31 -9.68
N GLU A 357 28.33 -31.03 -9.98
CA GLU A 357 28.99 -29.89 -9.35
C GLU A 357 28.20 -29.46 -8.09
N PRO A 358 28.85 -28.85 -7.07
CA PRO A 358 28.17 -28.43 -5.84
C PRO A 358 27.01 -27.48 -6.12
N SER A 359 25.81 -27.84 -5.64
CA SER A 359 24.58 -27.06 -5.87
C SER A 359 23.94 -26.63 -4.56
N ARG A 360 23.38 -25.42 -4.53
CA ARG A 360 22.56 -24.96 -3.40
C ARG A 360 21.26 -25.76 -3.24
N LEU A 361 20.85 -26.53 -4.26
CA LEU A 361 19.73 -27.45 -4.15
C LEU A 361 20.06 -28.69 -3.30
N ASP A 362 21.35 -29.05 -3.16
CA ASP A 362 21.78 -30.23 -2.40
C ASP A 362 21.46 -30.09 -0.90
N LEU A 363 21.42 -28.84 -0.41
CA LEU A 363 21.00 -28.46 0.94
C LEU A 363 19.53 -28.78 1.21
N VAL A 364 18.69 -28.70 0.19
CA VAL A 364 17.22 -28.82 0.28
C VAL A 364 16.77 -30.26 0.03
N THR A 365 17.48 -31.01 -0.83
CA THR A 365 17.16 -32.42 -1.13
C THR A 365 17.44 -33.39 0.02
N GLN A 366 18.18 -32.96 1.05
CA GLN A 366 18.44 -33.76 2.26
C GLN A 366 17.36 -33.57 3.35
N TRP A 367 16.35 -32.73 3.11
CA TRP A 367 15.33 -32.44 4.11
C TRP A 367 14.28 -33.55 4.22
N GLU A 368 14.20 -34.17 5.40
CA GLU A 368 13.11 -35.08 5.76
C GLU A 368 11.81 -34.29 6.02
N THR A 369 11.05 -34.00 4.96
CA THR A 369 9.76 -33.30 5.06
C THR A 369 8.62 -34.03 4.36
N ASN A 370 7.39 -33.70 4.74
CA ASN A 370 6.17 -34.15 4.06
C ASN A 370 6.00 -33.58 2.64
N VAL A 371 6.88 -32.64 2.22
CA VAL A 371 6.94 -32.07 0.87
C VAL A 371 8.14 -32.66 0.14
N ASP A 372 7.88 -33.25 -1.03
CA ASP A 372 8.92 -33.73 -1.93
C ASP A 372 9.56 -32.54 -2.68
N PHE A 373 10.51 -31.88 -2.01
CA PHE A 373 11.31 -30.79 -2.59
C PHE A 373 12.16 -31.26 -3.78
N GLU A 374 12.53 -32.53 -3.84
CA GLU A 374 13.28 -33.08 -4.96
C GLU A 374 12.41 -33.06 -6.23
N LYS A 375 11.14 -33.48 -6.15
CA LYS A 375 10.16 -33.35 -7.23
C LYS A 375 9.88 -31.88 -7.60
N VAL A 376 9.71 -31.01 -6.62
CA VAL A 376 9.46 -29.56 -6.85
C VAL A 376 10.62 -28.89 -7.60
N THR A 377 11.87 -29.32 -7.36
CA THR A 377 13.09 -28.73 -7.95
C THR A 377 13.62 -29.46 -9.19
N LYS A 378 13.26 -30.74 -9.40
CA LYS A 378 13.58 -31.49 -10.64
C LYS A 378 12.88 -30.86 -11.85
N GLY A 379 11.56 -30.67 -11.75
CA GLY A 379 10.77 -30.03 -12.79
C GLY A 379 10.68 -28.51 -12.63
N ASP A 380 9.92 -27.88 -13.52
CA ASP A 380 9.56 -26.46 -13.40
C ASP A 380 8.34 -26.25 -12.45
N GLU A 381 8.04 -27.25 -11.60
CA GLU A 381 6.89 -27.24 -10.68
C GLU A 381 6.94 -26.08 -9.68
N TYR A 382 8.13 -25.63 -9.28
CA TYR A 382 8.29 -24.48 -8.38
C TYR A 382 7.65 -23.18 -8.92
N GLN A 383 7.53 -23.04 -10.23
CA GLN A 383 6.91 -21.86 -10.85
C GLN A 383 5.41 -21.73 -10.50
N LYS A 384 4.74 -22.83 -10.12
CA LYS A 384 3.32 -22.80 -9.73
C LYS A 384 3.04 -21.99 -8.46
N TYR A 385 4.06 -21.82 -7.60
CA TYR A 385 4.01 -21.02 -6.36
C TYR A 385 4.24 -19.52 -6.58
N PHE A 386 4.40 -19.09 -7.82
CA PHE A 386 4.42 -17.67 -8.19
C PHE A 386 3.17 -17.34 -9.02
N VAL A 387 2.72 -16.09 -8.96
CA VAL A 387 1.66 -15.63 -9.86
C VAL A 387 2.24 -15.49 -11.28
N LYS A 388 1.61 -16.15 -12.24
CA LYS A 388 2.09 -16.23 -13.61
C LYS A 388 1.89 -14.92 -14.37
N ILE A 389 2.99 -14.26 -14.72
CA ILE A 389 3.00 -13.04 -15.53
C ILE A 389 2.80 -13.39 -17.01
N ALA A 390 1.83 -12.73 -17.66
CA ALA A 390 1.48 -12.88 -19.08
C ALA A 390 1.99 -11.71 -19.96
N GLY A 391 2.67 -10.74 -19.35
CA GLY A 391 3.27 -9.57 -19.98
C GLY A 391 3.38 -8.41 -18.99
N ASP A 392 4.37 -7.55 -19.18
CA ASP A 392 4.61 -6.33 -18.41
C ASP A 392 4.90 -5.14 -19.33
N TYR A 393 4.81 -3.92 -18.80
CA TYR A 393 5.19 -2.70 -19.51
C TYR A 393 5.74 -1.64 -18.55
N GLN A 394 6.90 -1.12 -18.90
CA GLN A 394 7.56 0.00 -18.22
C GLN A 394 7.17 1.29 -18.97
N GLY A 395 6.26 2.04 -18.39
CA GLY A 395 5.63 3.22 -18.99
C GLY A 395 6.28 4.54 -18.60
N VAL A 396 5.45 5.59 -18.55
CA VAL A 396 5.86 6.98 -18.31
C VAL A 396 6.56 7.17 -16.96
N MET A 397 7.57 8.04 -16.95
CA MET A 397 8.28 8.49 -15.75
C MET A 397 7.79 9.88 -15.33
N THR A 398 7.70 10.14 -14.02
CA THR A 398 7.41 11.49 -13.50
C THR A 398 8.52 12.47 -13.89
N LYS A 399 8.20 13.76 -14.05
CA LYS A 399 9.21 14.82 -14.24
C LYS A 399 10.24 14.80 -13.09
N ILE A 400 11.47 15.22 -13.38
CA ILE A 400 12.57 15.34 -12.41
C ILE A 400 12.39 16.66 -11.63
N LYS A 401 12.72 16.68 -10.33
CA LYS A 401 12.75 17.91 -9.53
C LYS A 401 13.80 18.88 -10.09
N PRO A 402 13.48 20.17 -10.33
CA PRO A 402 14.47 21.20 -10.69
C PRO A 402 15.64 21.21 -9.69
N GLN A 403 16.85 21.47 -10.17
CA GLN A 403 18.06 21.40 -9.33
C GLN A 403 18.07 22.48 -8.23
N ASP A 404 17.55 23.66 -8.56
CA ASP A 404 17.38 24.85 -7.73
C ASP A 404 16.22 24.76 -6.71
N ALA A 405 15.22 23.90 -6.93
CA ALA A 405 14.07 23.77 -6.04
C ALA A 405 14.47 23.28 -4.62
N THR A 406 14.14 24.07 -3.60
CA THR A 406 14.53 23.83 -2.19
C THR A 406 13.45 23.11 -1.37
N PRO A 407 13.78 22.07 -0.57
CA PRO A 407 12.83 21.45 0.35
C PRO A 407 12.32 22.45 1.39
N THR A 408 11.02 22.74 1.38
CA THR A 408 10.39 23.70 2.30
C THR A 408 9.48 23.00 3.30
N THR A 409 9.71 23.21 4.59
CA THR A 409 8.83 22.73 5.67
C THR A 409 7.79 23.79 6.04
N GLY A 410 6.65 23.38 6.60
CA GLY A 410 5.63 24.32 7.07
C GLY A 410 4.67 24.87 5.99
N LEU A 411 4.76 24.41 4.73
CA LEU A 411 3.88 24.85 3.62
C LEU A 411 2.36 24.68 3.84
N PHE A 412 1.96 23.96 4.90
CA PHE A 412 0.57 23.70 5.27
C PHE A 412 0.28 23.96 6.78
N PHE A 413 1.16 24.68 7.49
CA PHE A 413 1.05 24.92 8.93
C PHE A 413 1.43 26.35 9.31
N SER A 414 0.62 27.01 10.15
CA SER A 414 0.96 28.32 10.71
C SER A 414 1.66 28.19 12.07
N ASN A 415 2.83 28.82 12.24
CA ASN A 415 3.55 28.88 13.53
C ASN A 415 2.88 29.81 14.59
N ARG A 416 1.64 30.25 14.38
CA ARG A 416 0.89 31.06 15.37
C ARG A 416 0.18 30.14 16.36
N PRO A 417 0.30 30.37 17.69
CA PRO A 417 -0.58 29.75 18.66
C PRO A 417 -2.04 30.08 18.33
N ARG A 418 -2.90 29.07 18.18
CA ARG A 418 -4.35 29.29 18.01
C ARG A 418 -5.02 29.38 19.37
N ASP A 419 -5.11 30.59 19.92
CA ASP A 419 -6.20 30.93 20.84
C ASP A 419 -7.50 30.99 20.02
N GLY A 420 -8.20 29.86 19.97
CA GLY A 420 -9.38 29.68 19.13
C GLY A 420 -9.62 28.21 18.86
N GLY A 421 -10.43 27.57 19.73
CA GLY A 421 -10.73 26.15 19.63
C GLY A 421 -11.25 25.76 18.25
N PHE A 422 -10.76 24.62 17.73
CA PHE A 422 -11.27 24.02 16.50
C PHE A 422 -12.78 23.78 16.65
N ARG A 423 -13.60 24.63 16.03
CA ARG A 423 -15.03 24.37 15.83
C ARG A 423 -15.21 23.25 14.80
N THR A 424 -14.90 22.04 15.25
CA THR A 424 -15.40 20.83 14.58
C THR A 424 -16.91 20.84 14.74
N HIS A 425 -17.62 21.23 13.68
CA HIS A 425 -19.06 21.00 13.59
C HIS A 425 -19.33 19.51 13.33
N ARG A 426 -18.87 18.65 14.26
CA ARG A 426 -19.40 17.29 14.41
C ARG A 426 -20.80 17.46 14.97
N ILE A 427 -21.80 17.31 14.12
CA ILE A 427 -23.20 17.22 14.55
C ILE A 427 -23.32 15.95 15.41
N PRO A 428 -23.78 16.02 16.66
CA PRO A 428 -24.05 14.81 17.44
C PRO A 428 -25.05 13.92 16.68
N GLY A 429 -24.65 12.70 16.33
CA GLY A 429 -25.43 11.83 15.44
C GLY A 429 -25.03 11.85 13.96
N SER A 430 -23.95 12.55 13.56
CA SER A 430 -23.40 12.43 12.19
C SER A 430 -22.70 11.09 11.98
N ASP A 431 -23.49 10.09 11.61
CA ASP A 431 -23.14 8.86 10.88
C ASP A 431 -21.74 8.26 11.16
N SER A 432 -21.64 7.50 12.25
CA SER A 432 -20.45 6.74 12.64
C SER A 432 -20.11 5.57 11.70
N THR A 433 -20.82 5.39 10.58
CA THR A 433 -20.45 4.42 9.54
C THR A 433 -19.14 4.76 8.81
N ARG A 434 -18.60 5.97 8.98
CA ARG A 434 -17.32 6.41 8.39
C ARG A 434 -16.07 5.83 9.08
N ASP A 435 -16.20 5.28 10.29
CA ASP A 435 -15.11 4.57 11.01
C ASP A 435 -15.11 3.04 10.74
N ARG A 436 -16.00 2.53 9.86
CA ARG A 436 -16.03 1.11 9.51
C ARG A 436 -14.86 0.73 8.57
N GLY A 437 -13.68 0.49 9.15
CA GLY A 437 -12.54 -0.08 8.42
C GLY A 437 -11.23 -0.34 9.19
N ASP A 438 -11.15 -0.03 10.49
CA ASP A 438 -9.85 0.31 11.13
C ASP A 438 -9.30 -0.70 12.16
N VAL A 439 -9.74 -1.97 12.13
CA VAL A 439 -9.31 -3.00 13.13
C VAL A 439 -8.69 -4.25 12.50
N THR A 440 -8.90 -4.50 11.20
CA THR A 440 -8.57 -5.79 10.55
C THR A 440 -7.79 -5.66 9.23
N ARG A 441 -7.21 -4.48 8.99
CA ARG A 441 -6.18 -4.23 7.96
C ARG A 441 -4.98 -3.59 8.65
N PRO A 442 -3.75 -3.80 8.17
CA PRO A 442 -2.65 -2.94 8.59
C PRO A 442 -2.99 -1.51 8.18
N MET A 443 -3.18 -0.63 9.16
CA MET A 443 -3.37 0.79 8.89
C MET A 443 -2.11 1.35 8.21
N GLU A 444 -2.29 2.38 7.37
CA GLU A 444 -1.16 3.23 6.96
C GLU A 444 -0.48 3.75 8.25
N PRO A 445 0.86 3.79 8.35
CA PRO A 445 1.54 4.18 9.60
C PRO A 445 0.97 5.49 10.13
N THR A 446 0.50 5.47 11.37
CA THR A 446 0.20 6.69 12.12
C THR A 446 1.41 7.60 11.98
N VAL A 447 1.20 8.87 11.61
CA VAL A 447 2.28 9.83 11.38
C VAL A 447 2.97 10.12 12.71
N THR A 448 3.86 9.23 13.13
CA THR A 448 4.88 9.50 14.13
C THR A 448 5.70 10.65 13.56
N GLN A 449 5.76 11.76 14.30
CA GLN A 449 6.57 12.92 13.94
C GLN A 449 8.07 12.66 14.13
N ASP A 450 8.49 11.40 14.05
CA ASP A 450 9.89 11.02 14.07
C ASP A 450 10.48 11.34 12.70
N ARG A 451 10.81 12.62 12.52
CA ARG A 451 11.46 13.15 11.33
C ARG A 451 12.81 12.47 11.22
N SER A 452 12.88 11.42 10.41
CA SER A 452 14.15 11.00 9.81
C SER A 452 14.85 12.24 9.27
N THR A 453 16.00 12.56 9.85
CA THR A 453 16.81 13.73 9.52
C THR A 453 17.55 13.56 8.18
N ALA A 454 17.44 12.37 7.57
CA ALA A 454 17.95 12.11 6.24
C ALA A 454 17.14 12.90 5.19
N PRO A 455 17.79 13.68 4.31
CA PRO A 455 17.09 14.41 3.26
C PRO A 455 16.44 13.42 2.27
N ARG A 456 15.13 13.56 2.04
CA ARG A 456 14.41 12.80 1.00
C ARG A 456 15.05 13.07 -0.36
N SER A 457 15.30 12.02 -1.13
CA SER A 457 15.97 12.07 -2.44
C SER A 457 15.10 12.63 -3.59
N TYR A 458 13.77 12.61 -3.44
CA TYR A 458 12.78 13.08 -4.44
C TYR A 458 12.96 12.47 -5.85
N ARG A 459 13.47 11.24 -5.92
CA ARG A 459 13.74 10.52 -7.17
C ARG A 459 12.51 10.41 -8.07
N PRO A 460 12.68 10.42 -9.40
CA PRO A 460 11.59 10.15 -10.33
C PRO A 460 10.99 8.77 -10.09
N LYS A 461 9.68 8.65 -10.27
CA LYS A 461 9.00 7.35 -10.28
C LYS A 461 8.58 6.97 -11.69
N ARG A 462 8.69 5.69 -12.00
CA ARG A 462 8.28 5.08 -13.28
C ARG A 462 7.00 4.28 -13.08
N ARG A 463 6.03 4.48 -13.96
CA ARG A 463 4.82 3.65 -14.01
C ARG A 463 5.17 2.28 -14.56
N TYR A 464 4.72 1.24 -13.88
CA TYR A 464 4.93 -0.15 -14.25
C TYR A 464 3.58 -0.87 -14.24
N ILE A 465 3.26 -1.53 -15.35
CA ILE A 465 2.03 -2.28 -15.54
C ILE A 465 2.37 -3.77 -15.66
N VAL A 466 1.68 -4.63 -14.93
CA VAL A 466 1.84 -6.10 -15.01
C VAL A 466 0.49 -6.74 -15.30
N VAL A 467 0.45 -7.67 -16.24
CA VAL A 467 -0.72 -8.51 -16.50
C VAL A 467 -0.41 -9.93 -16.03
N TYR A 468 -1.14 -10.40 -15.03
CA TYR A 468 -1.08 -11.78 -14.55
C TYR A 468 -2.18 -12.61 -15.22
N SER A 469 -1.85 -13.81 -15.70
CA SER A 469 -2.84 -14.73 -16.29
C SER A 469 -3.78 -15.38 -15.26
N GLU A 470 -3.54 -15.15 -13.97
CA GLU A 470 -4.23 -15.77 -12.85
C GLU A 470 -4.91 -14.66 -12.02
N ILE A 471 -6.16 -14.89 -11.61
CA ILE A 471 -6.86 -14.04 -10.65
C ILE A 471 -6.86 -14.76 -9.31
N CYS A 472 -6.24 -14.13 -8.32
CA CYS A 472 -6.06 -14.70 -6.99
C CYS A 472 -6.72 -13.80 -5.94
N THR A 473 -7.08 -14.37 -4.79
CA THR A 473 -7.60 -13.64 -3.61
C THR A 473 -6.46 -13.41 -2.63
N ALA A 474 -6.31 -12.21 -2.07
CA ALA A 474 -5.28 -11.96 -1.07
C ALA A 474 -5.52 -12.77 0.22
N LEU A 475 -4.47 -13.18 0.92
CA LEU A 475 -4.59 -14.01 2.13
C LEU A 475 -5.46 -13.33 3.23
N HIS A 476 -5.45 -12.00 3.32
CA HIS A 476 -6.33 -11.26 4.23
C HIS A 476 -7.80 -11.20 3.81
N ASP A 477 -8.17 -11.66 2.61
CA ASP A 477 -9.57 -11.81 2.20
C ASP A 477 -10.00 -13.30 2.18
N ALA A 478 -9.17 -14.19 2.75
CA ALA A 478 -9.48 -15.62 2.88
C ALA A 478 -10.67 -15.89 3.81
N VAL A 479 -11.50 -16.85 3.42
CA VAL A 479 -12.82 -17.12 4.01
C VAL A 479 -12.84 -18.29 5.01
N ASN A 480 -11.82 -19.15 5.03
CA ASN A 480 -11.73 -20.30 5.93
C ASN A 480 -10.27 -20.62 6.29
N LEU A 481 -10.04 -21.35 7.38
CA LEU A 481 -8.69 -21.64 7.87
C LEU A 481 -7.94 -22.62 6.96
N LYS A 482 -8.60 -23.63 6.40
CA LYS A 482 -8.02 -24.66 5.54
C LYS A 482 -7.29 -24.06 4.33
N THR A 483 -7.96 -23.18 3.58
CA THR A 483 -7.36 -22.50 2.42
C THR A 483 -6.24 -21.54 2.85
N THR A 484 -6.43 -20.84 3.96
CA THR A 484 -5.45 -19.90 4.51
C THR A 484 -4.14 -20.60 4.92
N PHE A 485 -4.22 -21.67 5.72
CA PHE A 485 -3.05 -22.41 6.17
C PHE A 485 -2.40 -23.24 5.05
N LYS A 486 -3.18 -23.74 4.08
CA LYS A 486 -2.64 -24.32 2.84
C LYS A 486 -1.82 -23.30 2.06
N ALA A 487 -2.32 -22.07 1.89
CA ALA A 487 -1.61 -21.03 1.16
C ALA A 487 -0.34 -20.54 1.89
N LEU A 488 -0.36 -20.47 3.23
CA LEU A 488 0.84 -20.23 4.04
C LEU A 488 1.86 -21.37 3.89
N SER A 489 1.40 -22.62 3.88
CA SER A 489 2.25 -23.80 3.68
C SER A 489 2.90 -23.82 2.28
N ASP A 490 2.15 -23.41 1.24
CA ASP A 490 2.68 -23.26 -0.12
C ASP A 490 3.68 -22.11 -0.23
N ALA A 491 3.48 -21.01 0.51
CA ALA A 491 4.41 -19.88 0.54
C ALA A 491 5.79 -20.25 1.14
N LEU A 492 5.87 -21.24 2.02
CA LEU A 492 7.15 -21.80 2.55
C LEU A 492 7.99 -22.53 1.50
N ILE A 493 7.37 -22.96 0.39
CA ILE A 493 8.06 -23.57 -0.76
C ILE A 493 8.61 -22.48 -1.69
N GLY A 494 8.19 -21.22 -1.48
CA GLY A 494 8.68 -20.04 -2.15
C GLY A 494 10.03 -19.53 -1.63
N TRP A 495 10.69 -18.71 -2.45
CA TRP A 495 12.03 -18.18 -2.21
C TRP A 495 12.00 -16.93 -1.32
N LEU A 496 13.18 -16.48 -0.85
CA LEU A 496 13.34 -15.26 -0.04
C LEU A 496 12.71 -14.03 -0.71
N HIS A 497 11.65 -13.52 -0.09
CA HIS A 497 10.80 -12.45 -0.56
C HIS A 497 11.11 -11.11 0.11
N ARG A 498 11.53 -11.12 1.39
CA ARG A 498 11.86 -9.95 2.23
C ARG A 498 10.73 -8.95 2.53
N ASP A 499 9.55 -9.17 1.98
CA ASP A 499 8.32 -8.40 2.29
C ASP A 499 7.12 -9.35 2.33
N VAL A 500 7.21 -10.39 3.17
CA VAL A 500 6.11 -11.34 3.33
C VAL A 500 4.98 -10.69 4.10
N SER A 501 3.83 -10.55 3.44
CA SER A 501 2.63 -9.92 3.99
C SER A 501 1.36 -10.67 3.57
N THR A 502 0.26 -10.41 4.26
CA THR A 502 -1.07 -10.93 3.89
C THR A 502 -1.62 -10.34 2.59
N GLY A 503 -0.96 -9.33 2.00
CA GLY A 503 -1.25 -8.81 0.67
C GLY A 503 -0.44 -9.48 -0.45
N ASN A 504 0.75 -10.00 -0.12
CA ASN A 504 1.71 -10.53 -1.10
C ASN A 504 1.60 -12.06 -1.26
N ILE A 505 1.10 -12.76 -0.23
CA ILE A 505 0.60 -14.14 -0.34
C ILE A 505 -0.83 -14.11 -0.89
N LEU A 506 -1.05 -14.77 -2.03
CA LEU A 506 -2.36 -14.88 -2.68
C LEU A 506 -2.81 -16.35 -2.75
N ILE A 507 -4.12 -16.56 -2.68
CA ILE A 507 -4.80 -17.84 -2.87
C ILE A 507 -5.30 -17.92 -4.31
N PHE A 508 -4.84 -18.92 -5.05
CA PHE A 508 -5.37 -19.30 -6.36
C PHE A 508 -6.20 -20.58 -6.24
N VAL A 509 -7.34 -20.61 -6.94
CA VAL A 509 -8.27 -21.74 -6.95
C VAL A 509 -8.54 -22.12 -8.40
N ASP A 510 -8.24 -23.37 -8.76
CA ASP A 510 -8.54 -23.95 -10.08
C ASP A 510 -9.32 -25.25 -9.89
N GLY A 511 -10.63 -25.20 -10.16
CA GLY A 511 -11.58 -26.25 -9.76
C GLY A 511 -11.56 -26.46 -8.24
N GLU A 512 -11.21 -27.67 -7.82
CA GLU A 512 -11.06 -28.04 -6.40
C GLU A 512 -9.62 -27.80 -5.86
N THR A 513 -8.67 -27.44 -6.73
CA THR A 513 -7.26 -27.29 -6.36
C THR A 513 -7.00 -25.90 -5.78
N VAL A 514 -6.47 -25.83 -4.56
CA VAL A 514 -6.08 -24.59 -3.88
C VAL A 514 -4.56 -24.52 -3.76
N THR A 515 -3.99 -23.42 -4.26
CA THR A 515 -2.53 -23.16 -4.25
C THR A 515 -2.26 -21.75 -3.74
N GLY A 516 -1.38 -21.63 -2.73
CA GLY A 516 -0.77 -20.36 -2.34
C GLY A 516 0.29 -19.93 -3.35
N LYS A 517 0.30 -18.64 -3.67
CA LYS A 517 1.22 -18.02 -4.62
C LYS A 517 1.82 -16.74 -4.06
N LEU A 518 3.11 -16.52 -4.33
CA LEU A 518 3.82 -15.27 -4.03
C LEU A 518 3.68 -14.27 -5.18
N SER A 519 3.59 -12.99 -4.82
CA SER A 519 3.44 -11.84 -5.71
C SER A 519 4.11 -10.59 -5.11
N ASP A 520 4.41 -9.58 -5.92
CA ASP A 520 5.11 -8.35 -5.48
C ASP A 520 6.58 -8.58 -5.08
N LEU A 521 7.31 -9.26 -5.95
CA LEU A 521 8.72 -9.63 -5.78
C LEU A 521 9.71 -8.45 -5.82
N GLU A 522 9.25 -7.19 -5.81
CA GLU A 522 10.09 -5.99 -6.01
C GLU A 522 11.22 -5.82 -4.97
N TYR A 523 11.07 -6.41 -3.78
CA TYR A 523 12.07 -6.44 -2.71
C TYR A 523 12.89 -7.74 -2.65
N ALA A 524 12.53 -8.75 -3.44
CA ALA A 524 13.23 -10.02 -3.45
C ALA A 524 14.67 -9.83 -3.97
N LYS A 525 15.63 -10.37 -3.21
CA LYS A 525 17.07 -10.22 -3.45
C LYS A 525 17.78 -11.49 -3.02
N GLU A 526 18.86 -11.84 -3.70
CA GLU A 526 19.70 -12.97 -3.29
C GLU A 526 20.30 -12.72 -1.88
N PHE A 527 20.23 -13.75 -1.03
CA PHE A 527 20.85 -13.70 0.30
C PHE A 527 22.38 -13.60 0.19
N GLY A 528 22.98 -12.67 0.94
CA GLY A 528 24.42 -12.35 0.84
C GLY A 528 24.75 -11.09 0.02
N SER A 529 23.79 -10.50 -0.73
CA SER A 529 24.06 -9.25 -1.45
C SER A 529 24.27 -8.08 -0.47
N ALA A 530 25.51 -7.57 -0.35
CA ALA A 530 25.87 -6.47 0.56
C ALA A 530 25.25 -5.09 0.22
N ALA A 531 24.44 -5.01 -0.83
CA ALA A 531 23.75 -3.79 -1.27
C ALA A 531 22.56 -3.43 -0.35
N ALA A 532 22.89 -2.85 0.81
CA ALA A 532 21.97 -2.10 1.65
C ALA A 532 21.51 -0.82 0.92
N HIS A 533 20.45 -0.93 0.13
CA HIS A 533 19.77 0.26 -0.38
C HIS A 533 19.00 0.93 0.75
N SER A 534 19.17 2.24 0.86
CA SER A 534 18.59 3.11 1.87
C SER A 534 17.12 3.43 1.55
N ASP A 535 16.25 2.43 1.52
CA ASP A 535 14.80 2.64 1.61
C ASP A 535 14.38 2.40 3.07
N PRO A 536 13.55 3.25 3.71
CA PRO A 536 13.34 3.17 5.16
C PRO A 536 12.52 1.93 5.55
N LYS A 537 13.16 0.98 6.26
CA LYS A 537 12.56 -0.22 6.92
C LYS A 537 11.21 -0.66 6.31
N THR A 538 11.25 -1.10 5.06
CA THR A 538 10.05 -1.50 4.31
C THR A 538 9.56 -2.85 4.79
N GLY A 539 8.38 -2.86 5.40
CA GLY A 539 7.66 -4.05 5.83
C GLY A 539 6.49 -3.63 6.70
N THR A 540 5.39 -4.38 6.66
CA THR A 540 4.25 -4.10 7.54
C THR A 540 4.68 -4.35 9.00
N PRO A 541 4.66 -3.36 9.94
CA PRO A 541 5.18 -3.57 11.30
C PRO A 541 4.52 -4.73 12.05
N TYR A 542 3.27 -5.05 11.69
CA TYR A 542 2.51 -6.21 12.14
C TYR A 542 3.24 -7.55 11.93
N PHE A 543 3.96 -7.72 10.82
CA PHE A 543 4.56 -9.01 10.42
C PHE A 543 6.08 -8.99 10.34
N MET A 544 6.72 -7.84 10.56
CA MET A 544 8.18 -7.69 10.54
C MET A 544 8.85 -8.57 11.62
N ALA A 545 9.98 -9.17 11.27
CA ALA A 545 10.74 -10.02 12.18
C ALA A 545 11.32 -9.23 13.38
N LEU A 546 11.49 -9.89 14.52
CA LEU A 546 11.83 -9.25 15.80
C LEU A 546 13.20 -8.54 15.75
N GLU A 547 14.21 -9.18 15.15
CA GLU A 547 15.54 -8.57 14.97
C GLU A 547 15.49 -7.32 14.08
N LEU A 548 14.59 -7.27 13.09
CA LEU A 548 14.42 -6.11 12.19
C LEU A 548 13.66 -4.97 12.86
N LEU A 549 12.68 -5.29 13.72
CA LEU A 549 11.96 -4.31 14.54
C LEU A 549 12.90 -3.66 15.56
N ILE A 550 13.60 -4.48 16.36
CA ILE A 550 14.53 -4.02 17.40
C ILE A 550 15.78 -3.36 16.76
N GLY A 551 16.23 -3.86 15.60
CA GLY A 551 17.46 -3.39 14.95
C GLY A 551 18.75 -4.01 15.52
N ALA A 552 18.64 -5.06 16.33
CA ALA A 552 19.74 -5.79 16.94
C ALA A 552 19.52 -7.31 16.83
N ARG A 553 20.61 -8.09 16.83
CA ARG A 553 20.56 -9.56 16.87
C ARG A 553 20.01 -10.06 18.20
N HIS A 554 19.37 -11.23 18.19
CA HIS A 554 18.80 -11.81 19.40
C HIS A 554 19.85 -12.44 20.34
N ARG A 555 20.62 -11.59 21.05
CA ARG A 555 21.59 -12.02 22.08
C ARG A 555 20.90 -12.20 23.44
N THR A 556 20.27 -13.34 23.69
CA THR A 556 19.99 -13.77 25.07
C THR A 556 21.14 -14.64 25.58
N PRO A 557 21.66 -14.43 26.80
CA PRO A 557 22.66 -15.31 27.40
C PRO A 557 22.18 -16.76 27.43
N LYS A 558 23.13 -17.71 27.35
CA LYS A 558 22.84 -19.14 27.52
C LYS A 558 22.12 -19.33 28.86
N PRO A 559 20.92 -19.97 28.92
CA PRO A 559 20.43 -20.49 30.18
C PRO A 559 21.50 -21.44 30.75
N PRO A 560 21.92 -21.31 32.01
CA PRO A 560 22.84 -22.29 32.61
C PRO A 560 22.17 -23.66 32.50
N ASP A 561 22.92 -24.73 32.18
CA ASP A 561 22.33 -26.00 31.70
C ASP A 561 21.14 -26.48 32.55
N LEU A 562 19.92 -26.29 32.02
CA LEU A 562 18.67 -26.45 32.76
C LEU A 562 18.14 -27.88 32.63
N ASP A 563 18.14 -28.62 33.74
CA ASP A 563 17.39 -29.86 33.89
C ASP A 563 15.87 -29.60 33.85
N ASP A 564 15.07 -30.62 33.53
CA ASP A 564 13.62 -30.52 33.25
C ASP A 564 12.79 -29.93 34.42
N THR A 565 13.38 -29.85 35.62
CA THR A 565 12.78 -29.28 36.83
C THR A 565 12.63 -27.75 36.79
N PHE A 566 13.55 -27.01 36.16
CA PHE A 566 13.55 -25.53 36.18
C PHE A 566 12.30 -24.92 35.50
N PHE A 567 11.78 -25.60 34.49
CA PHE A 567 10.58 -25.16 33.76
C PHE A 567 9.27 -25.38 34.54
N VAL A 568 9.29 -26.19 35.61
CA VAL A 568 8.14 -26.41 36.49
C VAL A 568 7.96 -25.23 37.44
N GLU A 569 9.05 -24.66 37.95
CA GLU A 569 9.00 -23.52 38.88
C GLU A 569 8.64 -22.21 38.17
N ALA A 570 9.16 -21.98 36.95
CA ALA A 570 8.73 -20.85 36.12
C ALA A 570 7.23 -20.89 35.74
N ALA A 571 6.62 -22.07 35.73
CA ALA A 571 5.17 -22.23 35.51
C ALA A 571 4.34 -21.90 36.77
N ALA A 572 4.94 -21.89 37.97
CA ALA A 572 4.28 -21.59 39.24
C ALA A 572 3.97 -20.10 39.47
N GLY A 573 4.49 -19.21 38.61
CA GLY A 573 4.02 -17.82 38.50
C GLY A 573 4.96 -16.75 39.05
N ASP A 574 6.20 -17.08 39.41
CA ASP A 574 7.16 -16.08 39.86
C ASP A 574 7.93 -15.46 38.67
N THR A 575 7.46 -14.30 38.21
CA THR A 575 8.09 -13.54 37.11
C THR A 575 9.32 -12.74 37.53
N ALA A 576 9.60 -12.60 38.83
CA ALA A 576 10.67 -11.74 39.34
C ALA A 576 12.08 -12.19 38.95
N MET A 577 12.29 -13.48 38.66
CA MET A 577 13.62 -14.01 38.39
C MET A 577 14.18 -13.64 36.99
N TRP A 578 13.34 -13.16 36.07
CA TRP A 578 13.78 -12.62 34.78
C TRP A 578 14.20 -11.14 34.85
N GLU A 579 13.82 -10.42 35.91
CA GLU A 579 14.28 -9.05 36.18
C GLU A 579 15.69 -9.00 36.79
N GLN A 580 16.26 -10.17 37.13
CA GLN A 580 17.63 -10.33 37.65
C GLN A 580 18.65 -10.82 36.62
N LEU A 581 18.28 -10.86 35.33
CA LEU A 581 19.29 -10.84 34.28
C LEU A 581 19.85 -9.42 34.23
N ASP A 582 21.07 -9.24 34.75
CA ASP A 582 21.79 -7.97 34.74
C ASP A 582 21.68 -7.30 33.36
N GLU A 583 21.51 -5.97 33.34
CA GLU A 583 21.63 -5.22 32.08
C GLU A 583 22.94 -5.63 31.41
N PRO A 584 22.95 -5.95 30.10
CA PRO A 584 24.17 -6.39 29.45
C PRO A 584 25.20 -5.28 29.60
N GLU A 585 26.27 -5.56 30.36
CA GLU A 585 27.42 -4.66 30.49
C GLU A 585 27.76 -4.15 29.10
N SER A 586 27.98 -2.84 28.99
CA SER A 586 28.10 -2.16 27.70
C SER A 586 29.37 -2.58 26.96
N ALA A 587 29.29 -3.75 26.32
CA ALA A 587 30.26 -4.27 25.38
C ALA A 587 30.24 -3.36 24.15
N ALA A 588 30.98 -2.27 24.25
CA ALA A 588 31.31 -1.35 23.17
C ALA A 588 32.19 -2.08 22.16
N GLY A 589 31.55 -2.97 21.39
CA GLY A 589 32.18 -3.91 20.48
C GLY A 589 31.13 -4.57 19.59
N ASP A 590 31.14 -4.17 18.31
CA ASP A 590 30.39 -4.80 17.23
C ASP A 590 28.85 -4.64 17.28
N THR A 591 28.39 -3.40 17.04
CA THR A 591 27.04 -3.10 16.50
C THR A 591 26.95 -3.55 15.05
N GLN A 592 26.99 -4.87 14.85
CA GLN A 592 26.95 -5.48 13.53
C GLN A 592 25.51 -5.44 13.00
N ASN A 593 25.26 -4.55 12.03
CA ASN A 593 23.94 -4.31 11.44
C ASN A 593 23.19 -5.63 11.12
N VAL A 594 21.92 -5.73 11.53
CA VAL A 594 21.07 -6.87 11.19
C VAL A 594 20.84 -6.89 9.68
N VAL A 595 21.23 -7.98 9.02
CA VAL A 595 21.01 -8.21 7.59
C VAL A 595 19.77 -9.10 7.41
N CYS A 596 18.85 -8.68 6.53
CA CYS A 596 17.65 -9.45 6.22
C CYS A 596 17.99 -10.87 5.72
N ASN A 597 17.40 -11.89 6.34
CA ASN A 597 17.74 -13.29 6.09
C ASN A 597 16.50 -14.20 5.93
N PHE A 598 16.73 -15.43 5.50
CA PHE A 598 15.69 -16.44 5.25
C PHE A 598 14.79 -16.75 6.45
N GLN A 599 15.27 -16.59 7.68
CA GLN A 599 14.46 -16.85 8.86
C GLN A 599 13.51 -15.69 9.18
N HIS A 600 13.81 -14.46 8.75
CA HIS A 600 12.90 -13.31 8.90
C HIS A 600 11.59 -13.55 8.14
N ASP A 601 11.64 -14.10 6.93
CA ASP A 601 10.44 -14.44 6.15
C ASP A 601 9.61 -15.57 6.80
N LEU A 602 10.28 -16.59 7.37
CA LEU A 602 9.60 -17.66 8.15
C LEU A 602 8.92 -17.11 9.40
N GLU A 603 9.56 -16.15 10.08
CA GLU A 603 9.00 -15.46 11.24
C GLU A 603 7.80 -14.58 10.85
N SER A 604 7.86 -13.89 9.70
CA SER A 604 6.70 -13.18 9.15
C SER A 604 5.52 -14.11 8.86
N ILE A 605 5.77 -15.32 8.32
CA ILE A 605 4.74 -16.35 8.11
C ILE A 605 4.13 -16.81 9.44
N PHE A 606 4.93 -16.97 10.50
CA PHE A 606 4.44 -17.23 11.86
C PHE A 606 3.56 -16.08 12.40
N TRP A 607 4.02 -14.83 12.28
CA TRP A 607 3.25 -13.65 12.72
C TRP A 607 1.91 -13.52 11.98
N ILE A 608 1.89 -13.81 10.68
CA ILE A 608 0.66 -13.85 9.87
C ILE A 608 -0.30 -14.95 10.37
N ALA A 609 0.19 -16.17 10.59
CA ALA A 609 -0.61 -17.28 11.09
C ALA A 609 -1.24 -16.97 12.47
N LEU A 610 -0.47 -16.36 13.37
CA LEU A 610 -0.93 -15.91 14.68
C LEU A 610 -1.96 -14.77 14.57
N TRP A 611 -1.73 -13.81 13.69
CA TRP A 611 -2.66 -12.71 13.42
C TRP A 611 -4.01 -13.21 12.88
N ILE A 612 -4.01 -14.18 11.96
CA ILE A 612 -5.25 -14.80 11.48
C ILE A 612 -6.04 -15.39 12.67
N LEU A 613 -5.39 -16.22 13.49
CA LEU A 613 -6.09 -16.92 14.56
C LEU A 613 -6.58 -16.00 15.69
N LEU A 614 -5.91 -14.88 15.94
CA LEU A 614 -6.29 -13.92 16.97
C LEU A 614 -7.20 -12.78 16.48
N ALA A 615 -6.91 -12.19 15.32
CA ALA A 615 -7.60 -10.98 14.83
C ALA A 615 -8.70 -11.25 13.79
N ARG A 616 -8.63 -12.37 13.05
CA ARG A 616 -9.61 -12.69 11.99
C ARG A 616 -10.78 -13.55 12.46
N VAL A 617 -10.64 -14.26 13.56
CA VAL A 617 -11.71 -15.07 14.14
C VAL A 617 -12.68 -14.13 14.87
N ASN A 618 -13.99 -14.34 14.72
CA ASN A 618 -15.00 -13.52 15.37
C ASN A 618 -15.15 -13.86 16.87
N TYR A 619 -14.14 -13.52 17.66
CA TYR A 619 -14.09 -13.77 19.10
C TYR A 619 -13.33 -12.65 19.83
N GLU A 620 -14.05 -11.94 20.71
CA GLU A 620 -13.59 -10.67 21.30
C GLU A 620 -12.29 -10.80 22.10
N LEU A 621 -12.14 -11.82 22.95
CA LEU A 621 -10.93 -12.01 23.76
C LEU A 621 -9.67 -12.19 22.90
N SER A 622 -9.77 -12.95 21.80
CA SER A 622 -8.68 -13.10 20.83
C SER A 622 -8.31 -11.77 20.18
N GLN A 623 -9.30 -10.96 19.80
CA GLN A 623 -9.09 -9.67 19.14
C GLN A 623 -8.56 -8.59 20.08
N VAL A 624 -8.94 -8.61 21.36
CA VAL A 624 -8.35 -7.74 22.39
C VAL A 624 -6.89 -8.09 22.59
N TYR A 625 -6.56 -9.39 22.70
CA TYR A 625 -5.16 -9.83 22.85
C TYR A 625 -4.31 -9.51 21.60
N ALA A 626 -4.88 -9.65 20.39
CA ALA A 626 -4.21 -9.29 19.14
C ALA A 626 -3.67 -7.84 19.14
N LYS A 627 -4.42 -6.89 19.71
CA LYS A 627 -4.04 -5.46 19.75
C LYS A 627 -2.80 -5.17 20.59
N LEU A 628 -2.40 -6.08 21.51
CA LEU A 628 -1.19 -5.93 22.32
C LEU A 628 0.09 -6.38 21.59
N ILE A 629 -0.07 -7.25 20.59
CA ILE A 629 1.02 -7.82 19.79
C ILE A 629 1.22 -7.01 18.50
N PHE A 630 0.10 -6.70 17.85
CA PHE A 630 0.03 -6.23 16.47
C PHE A 630 -0.20 -4.71 16.43
N VAL A 631 0.86 -3.97 16.78
CA VAL A 631 0.90 -2.50 16.77
C VAL A 631 1.50 -1.95 15.47
N ASN A 632 1.07 -0.77 15.05
CA ASN A 632 1.53 -0.10 13.83
C ASN A 632 2.77 0.79 14.05
N GLU A 633 3.74 0.27 14.81
CA GLU A 633 4.95 1.01 15.19
C GLU A 633 6.20 0.19 14.89
N ILE A 634 7.29 0.86 14.51
CA ILE A 634 8.61 0.22 14.31
C ILE A 634 9.31 0.06 15.68
N ARG A 635 8.62 -0.58 16.62
CA ARG A 635 9.06 -0.91 17.97
C ARG A 635 8.42 -2.24 18.36
N ALA A 636 9.19 -3.14 18.98
CA ALA A 636 8.64 -4.38 19.51
C ALA A 636 7.91 -4.11 20.84
N THR A 637 6.70 -4.66 21.01
CA THR A 637 6.03 -4.67 22.32
C THR A 637 6.57 -5.80 23.18
N SER A 638 6.45 -5.68 24.51
CA SER A 638 6.87 -6.74 25.45
C SER A 638 6.18 -8.08 25.15
N GLU A 639 4.90 -8.05 24.79
CA GLU A 639 4.15 -9.24 24.32
C GLU A 639 4.80 -9.87 23.08
N ARG A 640 5.20 -9.06 22.09
CA ARG A 640 5.84 -9.56 20.87
C ARG A 640 7.21 -10.21 21.15
N ILE A 641 7.97 -9.65 22.09
CA ILE A 641 9.24 -10.24 22.55
C ILE A 641 8.97 -11.58 23.26
N ASN A 642 8.04 -11.60 24.22
CA ASN A 642 7.73 -12.79 25.02
C ASN A 642 7.18 -13.96 24.19
N ILE A 643 6.46 -13.68 23.10
CA ILE A 643 5.87 -14.70 22.21
C ILE A 643 6.92 -15.54 21.48
N LEU A 644 8.06 -14.93 21.09
CA LEU A 644 9.20 -15.64 20.51
C LEU A 644 10.25 -16.04 21.55
N GLY A 645 10.04 -15.75 22.82
CA GLY A 645 10.89 -16.20 23.93
C GLY A 645 10.52 -17.62 24.41
N PRO A 646 10.35 -17.85 25.73
CA PRO A 646 10.09 -19.18 26.27
C PRO A 646 8.80 -19.83 25.72
N HIS A 647 8.90 -21.04 25.15
CA HIS A 647 7.80 -21.83 24.57
C HIS A 647 6.53 -21.92 25.45
N ILE A 648 6.72 -21.93 26.78
CA ILE A 648 5.63 -22.03 27.77
C ILE A 648 4.74 -20.79 27.76
N TYR A 649 5.31 -19.60 27.49
CA TYR A 649 4.58 -18.33 27.51
C TYR A 649 3.48 -18.29 26.43
N LEU A 650 3.84 -18.47 25.16
CA LEU A 650 2.87 -18.49 24.06
C LEU A 650 1.80 -19.58 24.27
N ARG A 651 2.19 -20.75 24.78
CA ARG A 651 1.26 -21.83 25.10
C ARG A 651 0.24 -21.42 26.19
N LYS A 652 0.67 -20.73 27.23
CA LYS A 652 -0.20 -20.20 28.31
C LYS A 652 -1.16 -19.15 27.75
N MET A 653 -0.64 -18.16 27.01
CA MET A 653 -1.44 -17.05 26.48
C MET A 653 -2.47 -17.52 25.44
N LEU A 654 -2.11 -18.43 24.52
CA LEU A 654 -3.07 -19.01 23.58
C LEU A 654 -4.12 -19.88 24.28
N SER A 655 -3.77 -20.58 25.37
CA SER A 655 -4.75 -21.39 26.12
C SER A 655 -5.85 -20.54 26.79
N GLN A 656 -5.56 -19.26 27.05
CA GLN A 656 -6.47 -18.30 27.69
C GLN A 656 -7.24 -17.44 26.68
N ASN A 657 -6.57 -16.96 25.62
CA ASN A 657 -7.12 -15.94 24.73
C ASN A 657 -7.71 -16.49 23.42
N LEU A 658 -7.37 -17.72 23.02
CA LEU A 658 -7.81 -18.29 21.74
C LEU A 658 -9.23 -18.90 21.84
N HIS A 659 -10.01 -18.81 20.75
CA HIS A 659 -11.35 -19.39 20.69
C HIS A 659 -11.35 -20.91 21.02
N PRO A 660 -12.32 -21.44 21.80
CA PRO A 660 -12.29 -22.84 22.26
C PRO A 660 -12.12 -23.90 21.17
N SER A 661 -12.74 -23.74 19.99
CA SER A 661 -12.59 -24.67 18.86
C SER A 661 -11.18 -24.70 18.24
N LEU A 662 -10.33 -23.73 18.58
CA LEU A 662 -8.97 -23.57 18.05
C LEU A 662 -7.88 -23.98 19.04
N LYS A 663 -8.22 -24.50 20.23
CA LYS A 663 -7.23 -24.94 21.25
C LYS A 663 -6.22 -25.98 20.75
N SER A 664 -6.55 -26.69 19.69
CA SER A 664 -5.65 -27.60 18.96
C SER A 664 -4.43 -26.90 18.34
N PHE A 665 -4.55 -25.63 17.95
CA PHE A 665 -3.43 -24.83 17.43
C PHE A 665 -2.38 -24.48 18.51
N THR A 666 -2.79 -24.36 19.77
CA THR A 666 -1.96 -23.85 20.88
C THR A 666 -0.61 -24.56 21.03
N ARG A 667 -0.60 -25.90 20.98
CA ARG A 667 0.66 -26.67 21.07
C ARG A 667 1.52 -26.52 19.81
N VAL A 668 0.88 -26.48 18.64
CA VAL A 668 1.56 -26.48 17.33
C VAL A 668 2.24 -25.13 17.07
N LEU A 669 1.57 -24.02 17.37
CA LEU A 669 2.14 -22.67 17.27
C LEU A 669 3.26 -22.42 18.28
N ALA A 670 3.13 -22.93 19.51
CA ALA A 670 4.21 -22.86 20.49
C ALA A 670 5.48 -23.57 19.97
N SER A 671 5.32 -24.78 19.40
CA SER A 671 6.46 -25.51 18.81
C SER A 671 7.06 -24.79 17.60
N LEU A 672 6.25 -24.08 16.80
CA LEU A 672 6.75 -23.23 15.71
C LEU A 672 7.59 -22.06 16.25
N ALA A 673 7.09 -21.34 17.25
CA ALA A 673 7.80 -20.23 17.88
C ALA A 673 9.15 -20.66 18.44
N ALA A 674 9.20 -21.79 19.16
CA ALA A 674 10.46 -22.32 19.71
C ALA A 674 11.42 -22.83 18.63
N ALA A 675 10.93 -23.41 17.53
CA ALA A 675 11.80 -23.80 16.41
C ALA A 675 12.50 -22.56 15.79
N LEU A 676 11.78 -21.45 15.61
CA LEU A 676 12.34 -20.18 15.16
C LEU A 676 13.32 -19.60 16.19
N PHE A 677 12.93 -19.53 17.46
CA PHE A 677 13.79 -19.00 18.54
C PHE A 677 15.10 -19.77 18.68
N ASN A 678 15.04 -21.10 18.79
CA ASN A 678 16.22 -21.94 18.91
C ASN A 678 17.13 -21.81 17.69
N ALA A 679 16.58 -21.66 16.48
CA ALA A 679 17.37 -21.44 15.28
C ALA A 679 18.08 -20.06 15.24
N TYR A 680 17.57 -19.02 15.94
CA TYR A 680 18.36 -17.81 16.19
C TYR A 680 19.51 -18.10 17.16
N LEU A 681 19.22 -18.72 18.31
CA LEU A 681 20.20 -19.00 19.36
C LEU A 681 21.37 -19.86 18.85
N THR A 682 21.08 -20.99 18.21
CA THR A 682 22.12 -21.90 17.69
C THR A 682 23.01 -21.22 16.66
N ARG A 683 22.45 -20.40 15.75
CA ARG A 683 23.26 -19.70 14.74
C ARG A 683 24.17 -18.62 15.33
N ASP A 684 23.73 -17.91 16.37
CA ASP A 684 24.58 -16.91 17.06
C ASP A 684 25.65 -17.62 17.90
N GLN A 685 25.30 -18.69 18.63
CA GLN A 685 26.23 -19.53 19.41
C GLN A 685 27.32 -20.19 18.56
N GLU A 686 26.97 -20.69 17.37
CA GLU A 686 27.92 -21.29 16.43
C GLU A 686 28.67 -20.25 15.58
N ASN A 687 28.39 -18.94 15.74
CA ASN A 687 28.92 -17.84 14.93
C ASN A 687 28.66 -17.98 13.42
N LYS A 688 27.58 -18.67 13.04
CA LYS A 688 27.20 -18.97 11.64
C LYS A 688 26.27 -17.93 11.01
N VAL A 689 26.20 -16.73 11.58
CA VAL A 689 25.28 -15.66 11.13
C VAL A 689 25.59 -15.18 9.69
N LEU A 690 26.80 -15.41 9.19
CA LEU A 690 27.19 -15.13 7.80
C LEU A 690 27.14 -16.37 6.88
N GLU A 691 26.92 -17.57 7.43
CA GLU A 691 26.85 -18.80 6.65
C GLU A 691 25.43 -19.01 6.11
N ILE A 692 25.32 -19.03 4.78
CA ILE A 692 24.05 -19.20 4.07
C ILE A 692 23.35 -20.50 4.48
N ASP A 693 24.11 -21.58 4.57
CA ASP A 693 23.60 -22.94 4.73
C ASP A 693 23.04 -23.18 6.15
N ALA A 694 23.52 -22.43 7.15
CA ALA A 694 23.01 -22.49 8.51
C ALA A 694 21.53 -22.06 8.59
N TYR A 695 21.06 -21.17 7.70
CA TYR A 695 19.66 -20.76 7.61
C TYR A 695 18.74 -21.82 6.99
N ALA A 696 19.29 -22.79 6.25
CA ALA A 696 18.51 -23.90 5.68
C ALA A 696 17.99 -24.87 6.76
N SER A 697 18.73 -25.00 7.88
CA SER A 697 18.48 -25.99 8.94
C SER A 697 17.09 -25.93 9.61
N VAL A 698 16.46 -24.76 9.66
CA VAL A 698 15.15 -24.55 10.33
C VAL A 698 13.95 -24.90 9.44
N TYR A 699 14.12 -24.91 8.11
CA TYR A 699 13.04 -25.13 7.15
C TYR A 699 12.31 -26.48 7.30
N PRO A 700 12.98 -27.64 7.47
CA PRO A 700 12.30 -28.93 7.63
C PRO A 700 11.29 -28.93 8.77
N SER A 701 11.69 -28.38 9.92
CA SER A 701 10.85 -28.24 11.11
C SER A 701 9.63 -27.36 10.82
N VAL A 702 9.83 -26.20 10.17
CA VAL A 702 8.73 -25.27 9.87
C VAL A 702 7.74 -25.88 8.86
N VAL A 703 8.21 -26.50 7.78
CA VAL A 703 7.36 -27.14 6.75
C VAL A 703 6.54 -28.30 7.34
N ASN A 704 7.17 -29.14 8.17
CA ASN A 704 6.48 -30.24 8.84
C ASN A 704 5.44 -29.73 9.85
N ILE A 705 5.73 -28.65 10.60
CA ILE A 705 4.77 -28.02 11.51
C ILE A 705 3.58 -27.40 10.72
N PHE A 706 3.82 -26.74 9.58
CA PHE A 706 2.75 -26.19 8.74
C PHE A 706 1.86 -27.24 8.08
N SER A 707 2.41 -28.43 7.81
CA SER A 707 1.62 -29.59 7.40
C SER A 707 0.59 -29.97 8.49
N VAL A 708 1.02 -29.98 9.76
CA VAL A 708 0.12 -30.21 10.91
C VAL A 708 -0.87 -29.07 11.10
N LEU A 709 -0.44 -27.81 11.00
CA LEU A 709 -1.34 -26.64 11.08
C LEU A 709 -2.45 -26.69 10.03
N THR A 710 -2.15 -27.13 8.79
CA THR A 710 -3.14 -27.26 7.71
C THR A 710 -4.18 -28.35 8.01
N LEU A 711 -3.77 -29.47 8.62
CA LEU A 711 -4.70 -30.52 9.08
C LEU A 711 -5.58 -30.04 10.24
N VAL A 712 -4.99 -29.31 11.20
CA VAL A 712 -5.73 -28.74 12.35
C VAL A 712 -6.72 -27.67 11.88
N ALA A 713 -6.33 -26.83 10.92
CA ALA A 713 -7.19 -25.85 10.27
C ALA A 713 -8.40 -26.48 9.58
N SER A 714 -8.19 -27.59 8.86
CA SER A 714 -9.29 -28.33 8.22
C SER A 714 -10.32 -28.82 9.25
N LYS A 715 -9.85 -29.39 10.37
CA LYS A 715 -10.73 -29.85 11.47
C LYS A 715 -11.42 -28.69 12.21
N ALA A 716 -10.80 -27.51 12.24
CA ALA A 716 -11.39 -26.32 12.86
C ALA A 716 -12.52 -25.73 12.01
N ASP A 717 -12.38 -25.69 10.68
CA ASP A 717 -13.46 -25.28 9.77
C ASP A 717 -14.68 -26.23 9.83
N GLU A 718 -14.45 -27.51 10.11
CA GLU A 718 -15.51 -28.52 10.31
C GLU A 718 -16.15 -28.47 11.71
N HIS A 719 -15.60 -27.70 12.64
CA HIS A 719 -16.07 -27.64 14.03
C HIS A 719 -17.34 -26.77 14.14
N LYS A 720 -18.45 -27.36 14.60
CA LYS A 720 -19.78 -26.69 14.66
C LYS A 720 -19.77 -25.32 15.34
N ASP A 721 -19.01 -25.18 16.42
CA ASP A 721 -18.94 -23.93 17.19
C ASP A 721 -17.88 -22.93 16.67
N PHE A 722 -17.17 -23.22 15.57
CA PHE A 722 -16.21 -22.26 15.01
C PHE A 722 -16.95 -21.12 14.30
N PRO A 723 -16.78 -19.84 14.70
CA PRO A 723 -17.55 -18.73 14.14
C PRO A 723 -17.08 -18.27 12.75
N GLY A 724 -16.15 -18.99 12.11
CA GLY A 724 -15.55 -18.63 10.83
C GLY A 724 -14.53 -17.48 10.92
N LEU A 725 -14.02 -17.08 9.76
CA LEU A 725 -13.23 -15.86 9.60
C LEU A 725 -14.15 -14.68 9.28
N ILE A 726 -13.82 -13.50 9.81
CA ILE A 726 -14.51 -12.25 9.52
C ILE A 726 -14.27 -11.89 8.05
N ASP A 727 -15.34 -11.87 7.26
CA ASP A 727 -15.34 -11.31 5.91
C ASP A 727 -15.30 -9.76 5.97
N LEU A 728 -14.28 -9.19 5.34
CA LEU A 728 -14.07 -7.74 5.28
C LEU A 728 -15.04 -7.01 4.33
N HIS A 729 -15.76 -7.75 3.47
CA HIS A 729 -16.63 -7.18 2.44
C HIS A 729 -18.11 -7.15 2.84
N THR A 730 -18.58 -8.08 3.68
CA THR A 730 -20.00 -8.21 4.07
C THR A 730 -20.42 -7.49 5.35
N ASN A 731 -19.52 -6.73 6.00
CA ASN A 731 -19.84 -5.93 7.20
C ASN A 731 -20.69 -4.65 6.89
N LYS A 732 -21.70 -4.82 6.03
CA LYS A 732 -22.71 -3.85 5.58
C LYS A 732 -24.13 -4.16 6.10
N SER A 733 -24.39 -5.35 6.64
CA SER A 733 -25.77 -5.80 6.96
C SER A 733 -26.10 -5.91 8.46
N ILE A 734 -25.11 -5.94 9.37
CA ILE A 734 -25.38 -5.88 10.82
C ILE A 734 -25.41 -4.42 11.27
N GLN A 735 -26.56 -3.78 11.03
CA GLN A 735 -27.02 -2.57 11.72
C GLN A 735 -28.52 -2.35 11.46
N ASN A 736 -29.37 -3.21 12.04
CA ASN A 736 -30.80 -2.91 12.21
C ASN A 736 -31.46 -3.79 13.29
N THR A 737 -31.03 -3.61 14.54
CA THR A 737 -31.80 -3.99 15.73
C THR A 737 -31.62 -2.87 16.76
N ASN A 738 -32.61 -1.99 16.89
CA ASN A 738 -32.62 -0.98 17.94
C ASN A 738 -32.88 -1.65 19.30
N PRO A 739 -32.01 -1.48 20.31
CA PRO A 739 -32.31 -1.89 21.67
C PRO A 739 -33.08 -0.77 22.38
N THR A 740 -34.40 -0.73 22.20
CA THR A 740 -35.31 0.09 23.01
C THR A 740 -36.50 -0.74 23.47
N ASP A 741 -36.24 -1.68 24.38
CA ASP A 741 -37.20 -2.10 25.41
C ASP A 741 -36.51 -2.95 26.49
N SER A 742 -36.23 -2.32 27.65
CA SER A 742 -36.01 -3.04 28.92
C SER A 742 -36.17 -2.06 30.08
N SER A 743 -37.30 -2.17 30.80
CA SER A 743 -37.55 -1.46 32.06
C SER A 743 -36.54 -1.87 33.15
N PRO A 744 -36.22 -0.97 34.11
CA PRO A 744 -35.19 -1.23 35.11
C PRO A 744 -35.69 -2.12 36.26
N VAL A 745 -34.79 -2.94 36.83
CA VAL A 745 -35.00 -3.66 38.08
C VAL A 745 -33.96 -3.22 39.11
N ALA A 746 -34.49 -2.82 40.27
CA ALA A 746 -33.86 -2.35 41.50
C ALA A 746 -32.36 -2.66 41.74
N ASP A 747 -31.59 -1.60 41.98
CA ASP A 747 -30.34 -1.66 42.75
C ASP A 747 -30.62 -1.59 44.26
N LEU A 748 -29.90 -2.43 45.00
CA LEU A 748 -29.82 -2.40 46.47
C LEU A 748 -28.59 -1.58 46.88
N GLN A 749 -28.78 -0.35 47.39
CA GLN A 749 -27.74 0.33 48.16
C GLN A 749 -28.27 0.96 49.45
N VAL A 750 -27.43 0.83 50.48
CA VAL A 750 -27.59 1.40 51.82
C VAL A 750 -27.41 2.92 51.74
N GLY A 751 -28.20 3.69 52.52
CA GLY A 751 -28.15 5.16 52.54
C GLY A 751 -26.85 5.73 53.17
N PRO A 752 -26.72 7.07 53.31
CA PRO A 752 -27.78 7.91 53.88
C PRO A 752 -27.99 9.34 53.29
N SER A 753 -29.00 10.03 53.85
CA SER A 753 -29.11 11.49 54.08
C SER A 753 -29.23 12.49 52.90
N SER A 754 -30.49 12.84 52.60
CA SER A 754 -31.05 14.22 52.59
C SER A 754 -30.30 15.40 51.93
N THR A 755 -30.92 16.06 50.93
CA THR A 755 -31.66 17.35 51.11
C THR A 755 -32.28 17.93 49.80
N THR A 756 -33.55 18.38 49.92
CA THR A 756 -34.26 19.48 49.20
C THR A 756 -34.06 19.77 47.68
N SER A 757 -35.11 19.41 46.91
CA SER A 757 -35.96 20.28 46.05
C SER A 757 -35.39 21.44 45.18
N VAL A 758 -35.86 21.54 43.93
CA VAL A 758 -36.85 22.57 43.48
C VAL A 758 -37.41 22.22 42.09
N SER A 759 -38.65 22.65 41.82
CA SER A 759 -39.42 22.38 40.59
C SER A 759 -39.36 23.52 39.57
N THR A 760 -39.59 23.27 38.28
CA THR A 760 -40.53 24.10 37.48
C THR A 760 -41.05 23.39 36.22
N ARG A 761 -42.25 23.80 35.77
CA ARG A 761 -43.07 23.18 34.71
C ARG A 761 -42.86 23.87 33.34
N GLY A 762 -43.24 23.19 32.25
CA GLY A 762 -43.45 23.83 30.94
C GLY A 762 -43.96 22.89 29.84
N SER A 763 -45.26 22.86 29.60
CA SER A 763 -45.96 22.26 28.44
C SER A 763 -47.03 23.29 27.97
N PRO A 764 -47.86 23.09 26.91
CA PRO A 764 -48.04 21.93 26.02
C PRO A 764 -48.29 22.25 24.51
N GLU A 765 -48.66 21.19 23.76
CA GLU A 765 -49.86 21.11 22.86
C GLU A 765 -49.80 21.11 21.29
N ALA A 766 -50.70 20.24 20.76
CA ALA A 766 -51.42 20.26 19.47
C ALA A 766 -50.78 19.64 18.18
N VAL A 767 -51.24 18.52 17.56
CA VAL A 767 -52.54 18.21 16.83
C VAL A 767 -52.41 18.43 15.29
N THR A 768 -52.74 17.56 14.31
CA THR A 768 -53.55 16.30 14.23
C THR A 768 -53.36 15.48 12.89
N LEU A 769 -53.85 14.20 12.85
CA LEU A 769 -54.38 13.41 11.67
C LEU A 769 -53.39 12.97 10.54
N THR A 770 -53.58 11.93 9.71
CA THR A 770 -54.68 10.93 9.46
C THR A 770 -54.15 9.64 8.78
N THR A 771 -54.89 8.52 8.83
CA THR A 771 -54.73 7.31 7.98
C THR A 771 -55.74 7.27 6.80
N PRO A 772 -55.62 6.33 5.82
CA PRO A 772 -56.49 5.13 5.87
C PRO A 772 -55.98 3.81 5.23
N VAL A 773 -56.22 2.71 5.96
CA VAL A 773 -56.79 1.37 5.59
C VAL A 773 -56.94 0.94 4.10
N SER A 774 -56.47 -0.28 3.72
CA SER A 774 -57.31 -1.48 3.46
C SER A 774 -56.56 -2.79 3.06
N ALA A 775 -57.27 -3.93 3.08
CA ALA A 775 -56.77 -5.32 3.16
C ALA A 775 -56.80 -6.14 1.84
N HIS A 776 -56.08 -7.29 1.76
CA HIS A 776 -56.69 -8.65 1.83
C HIS A 776 -55.77 -9.89 1.54
N LYS A 777 -56.04 -10.97 2.29
CA LYS A 777 -56.08 -12.43 1.97
C LYS A 777 -54.85 -13.35 1.84
N LEU A 778 -55.00 -14.52 2.50
CA LEU A 778 -54.31 -15.83 2.40
C LEU A 778 -55.02 -16.77 1.38
N PRO A 779 -54.42 -17.90 0.92
CA PRO A 779 -54.48 -19.24 1.59
C PRO A 779 -53.09 -19.95 1.69
N GLU A 780 -52.73 -20.73 2.71
CA GLU A 780 -53.10 -22.11 3.16
C GLU A 780 -52.33 -23.33 2.54
N ALA A 781 -51.58 -24.01 3.44
CA ALA A 781 -51.38 -25.46 3.65
C ALA A 781 -51.01 -26.47 2.51
N ILE A 782 -50.04 -27.36 2.82
CA ILE A 782 -50.18 -28.84 2.98
C ILE A 782 -48.83 -29.46 3.45
N SER A 783 -48.87 -30.61 4.14
CA SER A 783 -47.71 -31.36 4.67
C SER A 783 -47.91 -32.89 4.42
N PRO A 784 -47.15 -33.84 4.99
CA PRO A 784 -46.02 -34.50 4.35
C PRO A 784 -46.24 -36.02 4.10
N THR A 785 -45.31 -36.70 3.41
CA THR A 785 -45.20 -38.18 3.44
C THR A 785 -43.75 -38.69 3.36
N ASN A 786 -43.41 -39.62 4.25
CA ASN A 786 -42.35 -40.62 4.08
C ASN A 786 -42.97 -41.91 3.52
N PRO A 787 -42.17 -42.86 3.00
CA PRO A 787 -42.12 -44.14 3.70
C PRO A 787 -40.74 -44.82 3.78
N THR A 788 -40.54 -45.53 4.88
CA THR A 788 -39.47 -46.50 5.19
C THR A 788 -39.69 -47.83 4.46
N PHE A 789 -38.66 -48.64 4.11
CA PHE A 789 -38.79 -50.13 4.11
C PHE A 789 -37.43 -50.91 4.15
N LEU A 790 -37.22 -51.61 5.27
CA LEU A 790 -36.60 -52.93 5.55
C LEU A 790 -35.25 -53.49 4.95
N VAL A 791 -34.38 -53.88 5.92
CA VAL A 791 -33.84 -55.25 6.23
C VAL A 791 -32.70 -55.92 5.42
N GLY A 792 -31.66 -56.27 6.18
CA GLY A 792 -30.99 -57.60 6.19
C GLY A 792 -29.57 -57.67 5.62
N SER A 793 -28.67 -58.56 6.06
CA SER A 793 -28.56 -59.40 7.28
C SER A 793 -27.20 -60.14 7.28
N SER A 794 -26.72 -60.61 8.44
CA SER A 794 -25.55 -61.52 8.63
C SER A 794 -24.15 -60.98 8.25
N GLY A 795 -23.04 -61.47 8.81
CA GLY A 795 -22.83 -62.53 9.81
C GLY A 795 -21.46 -62.39 10.52
N ALA A 796 -21.21 -63.18 11.56
CA ALA A 796 -20.08 -63.01 12.48
C ALA A 796 -19.11 -64.22 12.52
N THR A 797 -17.85 -63.97 12.88
CA THR A 797 -16.87 -64.83 13.59
C THR A 797 -15.60 -63.97 13.82
N SER A 798 -15.10 -63.61 15.01
CA SER A 798 -14.81 -64.29 16.29
C SER A 798 -13.42 -64.95 16.37
N LEU A 799 -12.64 -64.52 17.37
CA LEU A 799 -11.48 -65.21 17.98
C LEU A 799 -10.20 -65.30 17.08
N ASP A 800 -8.96 -65.34 17.59
CA ASP A 800 -8.54 -65.52 18.99
C ASP A 800 -7.18 -64.87 19.36
N GLN A 801 -6.99 -64.72 20.67
CA GLN A 801 -5.77 -64.66 21.51
C GLN A 801 -4.34 -64.47 20.93
N ALA A 802 -3.58 -63.56 21.59
CA ALA A 802 -2.12 -63.61 21.71
C ALA A 802 -1.66 -64.75 22.66
N PRO A 803 -0.36 -65.13 22.79
CA PRO A 803 0.53 -64.34 23.66
C PRO A 803 2.09 -64.48 23.48
N LEU A 804 2.82 -63.63 24.22
CA LEU A 804 4.08 -63.91 24.97
C LEU A 804 5.36 -64.42 24.26
N SER A 805 6.46 -63.65 24.34
CA SER A 805 7.48 -63.74 25.42
C SER A 805 8.94 -63.38 25.06
N GLU A 806 9.58 -62.78 26.08
CA GLU A 806 10.99 -62.44 26.34
C GLU A 806 12.10 -63.38 25.83
N ARG A 807 13.28 -62.79 25.55
CA ARG A 807 14.58 -62.96 26.28
C ARG A 807 15.77 -62.54 25.37
N SER A 808 16.94 -62.10 25.82
CA SER A 808 17.50 -61.52 27.05
C SER A 808 19.03 -61.45 26.86
N LYS A 809 19.67 -60.38 27.36
CA LYS A 809 21.00 -60.37 28.04
C LYS A 809 22.35 -60.46 27.27
N ARG A 810 23.19 -59.46 27.60
CA ARG A 810 24.59 -59.52 28.13
C ARG A 810 25.78 -59.73 27.17
N ARG A 811 26.71 -58.77 27.11
CA ARG A 811 27.97 -58.60 27.93
C ARG A 811 28.74 -57.36 27.42
N GLN A 812 29.13 -56.41 28.28
CA GLN A 812 30.32 -56.30 29.15
C GLN A 812 31.56 -55.70 28.47
N ASP A 813 32.01 -54.59 29.06
CA ASP A 813 33.39 -54.17 29.37
C ASP A 813 34.48 -54.26 28.29
N GLU A 814 35.10 -53.11 27.98
CA GLU A 814 36.50 -52.87 28.35
C GLU A 814 36.84 -51.36 28.31
N SER A 815 37.79 -50.96 29.15
CA SER A 815 38.28 -49.59 29.33
C SER A 815 39.79 -49.60 29.24
N GLU A 816 40.40 -48.67 28.50
CA GLU A 816 41.80 -48.31 28.73
C GLU A 816 42.12 -46.89 28.24
N ASP A 817 42.90 -46.16 29.03
CA ASP A 817 43.49 -44.86 28.70
C ASP A 817 44.61 -45.02 27.65
N GLN A 818 44.92 -43.96 26.88
CA GLN A 818 46.26 -43.35 26.88
C GLN A 818 46.43 -42.11 25.95
N GLU A 819 47.08 -41.09 26.52
CA GLU A 819 48.07 -40.17 25.95
C GLU A 819 47.77 -39.23 24.76
N LEU A 820 47.72 -37.93 25.11
CA LEU A 820 48.16 -36.79 24.28
C LEU A 820 49.69 -36.79 24.07
N PRO A 821 50.18 -36.29 22.92
CA PRO A 821 51.24 -35.26 22.96
C PRO A 821 51.01 -34.14 21.88
N PRO A 822 51.81 -33.05 21.78
CA PRO A 822 51.19 -31.72 21.91
C PRO A 822 51.50 -30.68 20.81
N SER A 823 50.82 -29.54 20.93
CA SER A 823 51.21 -28.16 20.57
C SER A 823 52.08 -27.88 19.32
N LYS A 824 51.54 -27.01 18.43
CA LYS A 824 52.35 -26.02 17.72
C LYS A 824 51.56 -24.75 17.40
N ARG A 825 51.80 -23.68 18.18
CA ARG A 825 51.45 -22.31 17.80
C ARG A 825 52.40 -21.85 16.69
N PHE A 826 51.87 -21.17 15.68
CA PHE A 826 52.64 -20.22 14.87
C PHE A 826 51.85 -18.89 14.78
N HIS A 827 52.55 -17.80 15.08
CA HIS A 827 52.07 -16.42 14.93
C HIS A 827 52.48 -15.86 13.56
N LEU A 828 51.91 -14.67 13.24
CA LEU A 828 52.27 -13.65 12.22
C LEU A 828 51.30 -13.59 11.02
N PRO A 829 51.16 -12.42 10.36
CA PRO A 829 50.80 -11.10 10.91
C PRO A 829 49.63 -10.46 10.09
N PRO A 830 49.07 -9.29 10.46
CA PRO A 830 47.99 -8.66 9.68
C PRO A 830 48.53 -7.94 8.42
N PRO A 831 47.79 -7.92 7.29
CA PRO A 831 48.12 -7.08 6.12
C PRO A 831 47.69 -5.62 6.33
N GLU A 832 48.56 -4.68 5.93
CA GLU A 832 48.35 -3.25 6.09
C GLU A 832 47.41 -2.64 5.03
N HIS A 833 46.83 -1.49 5.37
CA HIS A 833 46.15 -0.60 4.42
C HIS A 833 47.12 -0.08 3.34
N VAL A 834 46.72 -0.17 2.06
CA VAL A 834 47.30 0.66 0.99
C VAL A 834 46.20 1.38 0.21
N LEU A 835 46.13 2.69 0.39
CA LEU A 835 45.48 3.62 -0.54
C LEU A 835 46.37 3.80 -1.78
N ARG A 836 45.78 3.80 -2.99
CA ARG A 836 45.97 4.87 -4.00
C ARG A 836 45.23 4.67 -5.33
N GLN A 837 44.81 5.84 -5.84
CA GLN A 837 44.38 6.21 -7.21
C GLN A 837 43.03 5.67 -7.68
#